data_AF-A0A8S4MMU4-F1
#
_entry.id   AF-A0A8S4MMU4-F1
#
_cell.length_a   1.000
_cell.length_b   1.000
_cell.length_c   1.000
_cell.angle_alpha   90.00
_cell.angle_beta   90.00
_cell.angle_gamma   90.00
#
_symmetry.space_group_name_H-M   'P 1'
#
loop_
_entity.id
_entity.type
_entity.pdbx_description
1 polymer ?
#
loop_
_entity_poly.entity_id
_entity_poly.type
_entity_poly.pdbx_seq_one_letter_code
_entity_poly.pdbx_strand_id
1 'polypeptide(L)'
;MQGVRDQVSRGDPAALMKEELKIHSRHELQKMLQELKLDQVRIPTGHLLAAKVDIGMNWNQCRKLRRWLKGYGVSMESEKASRAVATQLLSKIPTIAEKLPFSVKGAKDSTVELLPCAYVISLQDAIFDNLKRNQTAGTLTWHAGKIPEKEIWVKVGGDHGGGSFKMAFQILNKERPNSKSNTTVFCIFNAKDSRENLNLATSRFATEIKDLQQLKWTCQDGNEFSLRLFPAGDYAYLCLWYGLSGACGTHPCLWCDITLDEIKDTDNCRLIIPPRNLESLAENHKKFLLEGKGNLKLAKKYHNAIAPVMFEVPIDQVVVPGLHISLGIYLKLFKLMESELHDIDLKLQTYLSTVLDEGEVTKEELLADEHLGKFKAYVAAIDEARGLDEKADALEEKLEQEENQLGWQAFTDLVEPSADTDMADAEFEKACSAIKDLCVEKDKLRKGAAELRQKASVKVGQGPITSELDPALQELHVQRQAYHSGSFIGNHVNTMLQDESIKKLTAVITSVVTDIMERYDDLPLTLVPKARETAQKYRQLFELFASCHKKYSHAGQMDDSAIDELGTAITAFMTYYREKVPNGSVPIKMHMLEHHVVPCVRKWRFGLGFLGEQGLEQVHALFNNIGRTTSGIADPVAKLNSTLKNHLIGVSPDHTGGVPDPVPRKKRKEN
;
A
#
# COMPACT_ATOMS: atom_id res chain seq x y z
N MET A 1 -43.48 62.13 -24.14
CA MET A 1 -42.52 61.00 -24.21
C MET A 1 -42.67 60.01 -23.05
N GLN A 2 -42.93 60.45 -21.81
CA GLN A 2 -43.06 59.54 -20.65
C GLN A 2 -44.22 58.51 -20.81
N GLY A 3 -45.39 58.95 -21.26
CA GLY A 3 -46.55 58.04 -21.45
C GLY A 3 -46.40 56.98 -22.56
N VAL A 4 -45.49 57.17 -23.52
CA VAL A 4 -45.16 56.16 -24.54
C VAL A 4 -44.18 55.12 -23.96
N ARG A 5 -43.26 55.56 -23.09
CA ARG A 5 -42.31 54.69 -22.39
C ARG A 5 -43.03 53.69 -21.47
N ASP A 6 -44.06 54.14 -20.77
CA ASP A 6 -44.83 53.27 -19.85
C ASP A 6 -45.68 52.22 -20.59
N GLN A 7 -46.15 52.52 -21.81
CA GLN A 7 -46.93 51.57 -22.62
C GLN A 7 -46.09 50.44 -23.23
N VAL A 8 -44.82 50.70 -23.55
CA VAL A 8 -43.94 49.71 -24.21
C VAL A 8 -43.33 48.73 -23.20
N SER A 9 -42.97 49.19 -22.00
CA SER A 9 -42.29 48.35 -21.00
C SER A 9 -43.15 47.92 -19.81
N ARG A 10 -44.41 48.39 -19.73
CA ARG A 10 -45.28 48.23 -18.54
C ARG A 10 -44.61 48.69 -17.23
N GLY A 11 -43.66 49.61 -17.32
CA GLY A 11 -42.90 50.10 -16.17
C GLY A 11 -41.73 49.22 -15.73
N ASP A 12 -41.37 48.16 -16.47
CA ASP A 12 -40.14 47.38 -16.21
C ASP A 12 -38.92 48.05 -16.87
N PRO A 13 -37.99 48.62 -16.08
CA PRO A 13 -36.81 49.32 -16.62
C PRO A 13 -35.90 48.39 -17.45
N ALA A 14 -35.85 47.10 -17.12
CA ALA A 14 -35.01 46.14 -17.83
C ALA A 14 -35.60 45.76 -19.20
N ALA A 15 -36.93 45.65 -19.29
CA ALA A 15 -37.64 45.43 -20.55
C ALA A 15 -37.55 46.66 -21.48
N LEU A 16 -37.66 47.87 -20.92
CA LEU A 16 -37.49 49.12 -21.67
C LEU A 16 -36.08 49.22 -22.26
N MET A 17 -35.05 48.98 -21.43
CA MET A 17 -33.66 49.02 -21.86
C MET A 17 -33.37 47.97 -22.95
N LYS A 18 -33.99 46.79 -22.88
CA LYS A 18 -33.84 45.74 -23.91
C LYS A 18 -34.45 46.13 -25.26
N GLU A 19 -35.59 46.82 -25.27
CA GLU A 19 -36.19 47.33 -26.51
C GLU A 19 -35.42 48.55 -27.05
N GLU A 20 -34.95 49.45 -26.18
CA GLU A 20 -34.11 50.58 -26.58
C GLU A 20 -32.77 50.12 -27.19
N LEU A 21 -32.17 49.05 -26.65
CA LEU A 21 -30.96 48.45 -27.22
C LEU A 21 -31.20 47.80 -28.60
N LYS A 22 -32.43 47.38 -28.95
CA LYS A 22 -32.74 46.82 -30.28
C LYS A 22 -32.85 47.88 -31.38
N ILE A 23 -33.04 49.15 -31.01
CA ILE A 23 -33.15 50.28 -31.94
C ILE A 23 -31.77 50.62 -32.55
N HIS A 24 -30.69 50.36 -31.80
CA HIS A 24 -29.34 50.59 -32.26
C HIS A 24 -28.85 49.47 -33.19
N SER A 25 -28.13 49.83 -34.25
CA SER A 25 -27.50 48.84 -35.10
C SER A 25 -26.42 48.07 -34.32
N ARG A 26 -26.15 46.82 -34.74
CA ARG A 26 -25.12 45.98 -34.10
C ARG A 26 -23.75 46.65 -34.04
N HIS A 27 -23.45 47.51 -35.01
CA HIS A 27 -22.20 48.26 -35.10
C HIS A 27 -22.15 49.44 -34.11
N GLU A 28 -23.26 50.15 -33.93
CA GLU A 28 -23.37 51.24 -32.94
C GLU A 28 -23.35 50.71 -31.51
N LEU A 29 -24.02 49.59 -31.24
CA LEU A 29 -23.91 48.89 -29.95
C LEU A 29 -22.46 48.50 -29.64
N GLN A 30 -21.74 47.98 -30.62
CA GLN A 30 -20.34 47.59 -30.46
C GLN A 30 -19.44 48.82 -30.20
N LYS A 31 -19.70 49.93 -30.88
CA LYS A 31 -19.01 51.20 -30.66
C LYS A 31 -19.33 51.79 -29.28
N MET A 32 -20.59 51.76 -28.84
CA MET A 32 -20.98 52.19 -27.49
C MET A 32 -20.35 51.30 -26.42
N LEU A 33 -20.29 49.98 -26.62
CA LEU A 33 -19.60 49.07 -25.71
C LEU A 33 -18.10 49.35 -25.67
N GLN A 34 -17.47 49.69 -26.81
CA GLN A 34 -16.06 50.11 -26.87
C GLN A 34 -15.83 51.45 -26.15
N GLU A 35 -16.70 52.42 -26.35
CA GLU A 35 -16.65 53.74 -25.71
C GLU A 35 -16.87 53.64 -24.19
N LEU A 36 -17.74 52.74 -23.75
CA LEU A 36 -18.00 52.43 -22.34
C LEU A 36 -16.99 51.44 -21.72
N LYS A 37 -16.03 50.93 -22.50
CA LYS A 37 -15.06 49.88 -22.11
C LYS A 37 -15.72 48.58 -21.61
N LEU A 38 -16.93 48.32 -22.09
CA LEU A 38 -17.72 47.10 -21.86
C LEU A 38 -17.52 46.07 -22.99
N ASP A 39 -16.75 46.40 -24.02
CA ASP A 39 -16.36 45.52 -25.12
C ASP A 39 -15.32 44.46 -24.70
N GLN A 40 -14.68 44.65 -23.54
CA GLN A 40 -13.60 43.81 -23.06
C GLN A 40 -14.03 43.00 -21.83
N VAL A 41 -14.25 41.70 -22.02
CA VAL A 41 -14.50 40.79 -20.89
C VAL A 41 -13.22 40.67 -20.08
N ARG A 42 -13.24 41.07 -18.81
CA ARG A 42 -12.07 40.96 -17.92
C ARG A 42 -12.25 39.83 -16.91
N ILE A 43 -11.36 38.84 -16.99
CA ILE A 43 -11.22 37.80 -15.96
C ILE A 43 -10.60 38.45 -14.71
N PRO A 44 -11.20 38.26 -13.51
CA PRO A 44 -10.69 38.86 -12.28
C PRO A 44 -9.28 38.39 -11.92
N THR A 45 -8.56 39.26 -11.20
CA THR A 45 -7.18 38.96 -10.77
C THR A 45 -7.18 37.81 -9.77
N GLY A 46 -6.32 36.80 -10.00
CA GLY A 46 -6.23 35.58 -9.20
C GLY A 46 -6.67 34.34 -9.97
N HIS A 47 -7.60 34.49 -10.94
CA HIS A 47 -8.16 33.35 -11.67
C HIS A 47 -7.16 32.70 -12.66
N LEU A 48 -6.20 33.46 -13.22
CA LEU A 48 -5.09 32.85 -13.99
C LEU A 48 -4.15 32.07 -13.08
N LEU A 49 -3.95 32.52 -11.84
CA LEU A 49 -3.14 31.80 -10.85
C LEU A 49 -3.85 30.50 -10.43
N ALA A 50 -5.15 30.54 -10.17
CA ALA A 50 -5.95 29.35 -9.89
C ALA A 50 -5.90 28.37 -11.07
N ALA A 51 -6.16 28.82 -12.30
CA ALA A 51 -6.00 27.99 -13.48
C ALA A 51 -4.59 27.40 -13.60
N LYS A 52 -3.55 28.16 -13.27
CA LYS A 52 -2.19 27.62 -13.27
C LYS A 52 -2.02 26.45 -12.29
N VAL A 53 -2.59 26.55 -11.10
CA VAL A 53 -2.38 25.58 -10.02
C VAL A 53 -3.32 24.38 -10.15
N ASP A 54 -4.62 24.62 -10.40
CA ASP A 54 -5.67 23.61 -10.35
C ASP A 54 -5.61 22.63 -11.52
N ILE A 55 -5.37 23.14 -12.74
CA ILE A 55 -5.26 22.33 -13.95
C ILE A 55 -3.81 22.12 -14.40
N GLY A 56 -2.84 22.52 -13.57
CA GLY A 56 -1.42 22.23 -13.78
C GLY A 56 -0.82 22.90 -15.03
N MET A 57 -1.14 24.18 -15.29
CA MET A 57 -0.47 24.92 -16.36
C MET A 57 0.92 25.40 -15.92
N ASN A 58 1.88 25.41 -16.84
CA ASN A 58 3.14 26.14 -16.67
C ASN A 58 3.02 27.60 -17.13
N TRP A 59 3.96 28.45 -16.74
CA TRP A 59 3.95 29.87 -17.11
C TRP A 59 3.98 30.13 -18.63
N ASN A 60 4.57 29.24 -19.41
CA ASN A 60 4.55 29.36 -20.88
C ASN A 60 3.14 29.12 -21.44
N GLN A 61 2.44 28.10 -20.93
CA GLN A 61 1.03 27.84 -21.26
C GLN A 61 0.14 29.01 -20.82
N CYS A 62 0.32 29.56 -19.62
CA CYS A 62 -0.42 30.74 -19.17
C CYS A 62 -0.18 31.94 -20.09
N ARG A 63 1.06 32.18 -20.54
CA ARG A 63 1.39 33.24 -21.49
C ARG A 63 0.74 33.03 -22.87
N LYS A 64 0.68 31.79 -23.35
CA LYS A 64 0.00 31.43 -24.61
C LYS A 64 -1.51 31.62 -24.49
N LEU A 65 -2.13 31.11 -23.43
CA LEU A 65 -3.56 31.26 -23.15
C LEU A 65 -3.96 32.74 -23.08
N ARG A 66 -3.20 33.56 -22.33
CA ARG A 66 -3.44 35.00 -22.23
C ARG A 66 -3.38 35.69 -23.59
N ARG A 67 -2.39 35.35 -24.43
CA ARG A 67 -2.26 35.91 -25.78
C ARG A 67 -3.43 35.51 -26.67
N TRP A 68 -3.86 34.25 -26.58
CA TRP A 68 -4.99 33.73 -27.32
C TRP A 68 -6.29 34.44 -26.91
N LEU A 69 -6.61 34.50 -25.61
CA LEU A 69 -7.79 35.19 -25.07
C LEU A 69 -7.84 36.68 -25.43
N LYS A 70 -6.68 37.36 -25.41
CA LYS A 70 -6.57 38.76 -25.83
C LYS A 70 -7.03 38.96 -27.28
N GLY A 71 -6.81 37.98 -28.16
CA GLY A 71 -7.29 38.01 -29.55
C GLY A 71 -8.82 37.98 -29.68
N TYR A 72 -9.53 37.54 -28.64
CA TYR A 72 -11.00 37.50 -28.58
C TYR A 72 -11.59 38.59 -27.68
N GLY A 73 -10.84 39.65 -27.36
CA GLY A 73 -11.31 40.72 -26.48
C GLY A 73 -11.44 40.31 -25.01
N VAL A 74 -10.89 39.16 -24.61
CA VAL A 74 -10.88 38.72 -23.21
C VAL A 74 -9.54 39.11 -22.58
N SER A 75 -9.58 39.99 -21.57
CA SER A 75 -8.41 40.38 -20.79
C SER A 75 -8.32 39.59 -19.49
N MET A 76 -7.11 39.34 -19.01
CA MET A 76 -6.85 38.70 -17.73
C MET A 76 -5.55 39.26 -17.13
N GLU A 77 -5.24 38.90 -15.89
CA GLU A 77 -4.08 39.43 -15.19
C GLU A 77 -2.74 39.10 -15.87
N SER A 78 -1.74 39.92 -15.58
CA SER A 78 -0.37 39.67 -16.03
C SER A 78 0.31 38.62 -15.15
N GLU A 79 1.36 37.96 -15.66
CA GLU A 79 2.18 37.06 -14.83
C GLU A 79 2.75 37.78 -13.59
N LYS A 80 3.14 39.05 -13.72
CA LYS A 80 3.59 39.88 -12.58
C LYS A 80 2.49 40.01 -11.53
N ALA A 81 1.25 40.26 -11.96
CA ALA A 81 0.09 40.35 -11.07
C ALA A 81 -0.22 38.98 -10.42
N SER A 82 -0.22 37.88 -11.18
CA SER A 82 -0.39 36.53 -10.61
C SER A 82 0.68 36.19 -9.57
N ARG A 83 1.94 36.58 -9.81
CA ARG A 83 3.05 36.41 -8.85
C ARG A 83 2.89 37.28 -7.61
N ALA A 84 2.36 38.49 -7.74
CA ALA A 84 2.05 39.35 -6.60
C ALA A 84 0.95 38.74 -5.72
N VAL A 85 -0.13 38.23 -6.33
CA VAL A 85 -1.18 37.49 -5.61
C VAL A 85 -0.60 36.26 -4.90
N ALA A 86 0.21 35.46 -5.58
CA ALA A 86 0.88 34.30 -4.98
C ALA A 86 1.76 34.70 -3.79
N THR A 87 2.49 35.81 -3.89
CA THR A 87 3.33 36.32 -2.80
C THR A 87 2.49 36.77 -1.60
N GLN A 88 1.37 37.43 -1.85
CA GLN A 88 0.43 37.83 -0.80
C GLN A 88 -0.18 36.61 -0.10
N LEU A 89 -0.62 35.61 -0.87
CA LEU A 89 -1.16 34.34 -0.33
C LEU A 89 -0.13 33.61 0.54
N LEU A 90 1.15 33.63 0.17
CA LEU A 90 2.19 32.92 0.92
C LEU A 90 2.90 33.79 1.96
N SER A 91 2.49 35.05 2.15
CA SER A 91 3.19 36.02 3.00
C SER A 91 3.29 35.61 4.47
N LYS A 92 2.30 34.85 4.96
CA LYS A 92 2.25 34.31 6.33
C LYS A 92 2.91 32.93 6.47
N ILE A 93 3.25 32.30 5.36
CA ILE A 93 3.87 30.96 5.32
C ILE A 93 5.12 30.98 4.44
N PRO A 94 6.14 31.77 4.82
CA PRO A 94 7.38 31.82 4.06
C PRO A 94 8.01 30.43 3.96
N THR A 95 8.66 30.17 2.83
CA THR A 95 9.27 28.88 2.50
C THR A 95 10.75 29.06 2.20
N ILE A 96 11.55 28.10 2.67
CA ILE A 96 12.98 27.99 2.41
C ILE A 96 13.22 26.73 1.59
N ALA A 97 14.25 26.75 0.74
CA ALA A 97 14.78 25.55 0.12
C ALA A 97 16.31 25.60 0.10
N GLU A 98 16.91 24.47 0.39
CA GLU A 98 18.36 24.30 0.54
C GLU A 98 18.78 22.89 0.08
N LYS A 99 20.09 22.61 0.05
CA LYS A 99 20.60 21.25 -0.10
C LYS A 99 21.00 20.72 1.26
N LEU A 100 20.57 19.51 1.60
CA LEU A 100 20.94 18.84 2.84
C LEU A 100 21.72 17.54 2.54
N PRO A 101 22.68 17.15 3.41
CA PRO A 101 23.49 15.95 3.24
C PRO A 101 22.69 14.68 3.59
N PHE A 102 21.90 14.20 2.65
CA PHE A 102 21.07 13.00 2.84
C PHE A 102 21.85 11.72 2.58
N SER A 103 21.55 10.69 3.38
CA SER A 103 22.02 9.33 3.15
C SER A 103 21.22 8.68 2.02
N VAL A 104 21.92 8.20 1.00
CA VAL A 104 21.36 7.53 -0.18
C VAL A 104 21.91 6.11 -0.22
N LYS A 105 21.02 5.11 -0.35
CA LYS A 105 21.44 3.71 -0.51
C LYS A 105 21.72 3.43 -1.99
N GLY A 106 22.98 3.21 -2.34
CA GLY A 106 23.38 2.63 -3.61
C GLY A 106 23.24 1.11 -3.65
N ALA A 107 23.62 0.49 -4.77
CA ALA A 107 23.50 -0.96 -4.97
C ALA A 107 24.43 -1.80 -4.08
N LYS A 108 25.52 -1.22 -3.57
CA LYS A 108 26.51 -1.90 -2.71
C LYS A 108 26.83 -1.12 -1.43
N ASP A 109 26.90 0.21 -1.51
CA ASP A 109 27.24 1.08 -0.39
C ASP A 109 26.22 2.22 -0.18
N SER A 110 26.19 2.76 1.04
CA SER A 110 25.44 3.98 1.35
C SER A 110 26.35 5.21 1.22
N THR A 111 25.92 6.20 0.43
CA THR A 111 26.63 7.47 0.21
C THR A 111 25.88 8.62 0.87
N VAL A 112 26.57 9.74 1.10
CA VAL A 112 25.95 11.00 1.52
C VAL A 112 25.96 11.95 0.34
N GLU A 113 24.79 12.44 -0.05
CA GLU A 113 24.60 13.33 -1.20
C GLU A 113 23.88 14.62 -0.79
N LEU A 114 24.30 15.74 -1.38
CA LEU A 114 23.63 17.03 -1.20
C LEU A 114 22.37 17.10 -2.07
N LEU A 115 21.22 16.72 -1.51
CA LEU A 115 19.94 16.70 -2.23
C LEU A 115 19.00 17.81 -1.74
N PRO A 116 18.08 18.30 -2.61
CA PRO A 116 17.18 19.38 -2.27
C PRO A 116 16.19 19.03 -1.15
N CYS A 117 15.98 19.98 -0.25
CA CYS A 117 14.91 20.01 0.74
C CYS A 117 14.21 21.36 0.67
N ALA A 118 12.88 21.38 0.74
CA ALA A 118 12.09 22.60 0.81
C ALA A 118 11.03 22.48 1.91
N TYR A 119 10.82 23.56 2.66
CA TYR A 119 9.96 23.54 3.83
C TYR A 119 9.43 24.94 4.19
N VAL A 120 8.35 24.99 4.96
CA VAL A 120 7.83 26.24 5.57
C VAL A 120 8.68 26.60 6.80
N ILE A 121 8.84 27.89 7.08
CA ILE A 121 9.68 28.35 8.20
C ILE A 121 9.04 27.99 9.55
N SER A 122 7.73 28.18 9.70
CA SER A 122 6.99 27.81 10.91
C SER A 122 5.77 26.95 10.54
N LEU A 123 5.68 25.78 11.16
CA LEU A 123 4.52 24.92 11.09
C LEU A 123 3.33 25.54 11.83
N GLN A 124 3.58 26.18 12.98
CA GLN A 124 2.54 26.86 13.76
C GLN A 124 1.87 27.96 12.93
N ASP A 125 2.64 28.85 12.30
CA ASP A 125 2.09 29.90 11.45
C ASP A 125 1.30 29.31 10.27
N ALA A 126 1.78 28.21 9.69
CA ALA A 126 1.08 27.52 8.62
C ALA A 126 -0.27 26.94 9.05
N ILE A 127 -0.34 26.33 10.23
CA ILE A 127 -1.60 25.80 10.79
C ILE A 127 -2.55 26.96 11.12
N PHE A 128 -2.07 28.01 11.79
CA PHE A 128 -2.91 29.13 12.22
C PHE A 128 -3.44 29.96 11.04
N ASP A 129 -2.61 30.18 10.02
CA ASP A 129 -3.05 30.82 8.78
C ASP A 129 -4.10 29.97 8.05
N ASN A 130 -3.89 28.65 7.99
CA ASN A 130 -4.86 27.72 7.41
C ASN A 130 -6.20 27.75 8.18
N LEU A 131 -6.17 27.69 9.52
CA LEU A 131 -7.37 27.78 10.37
C LEU A 131 -8.12 29.09 10.16
N LYS A 132 -7.40 30.21 10.16
CA LYS A 132 -7.97 31.54 9.92
C LYS A 132 -8.71 31.61 8.58
N ARG A 133 -8.12 31.07 7.51
CA ARG A 133 -8.75 31.04 6.18
C ARG A 133 -9.96 30.12 6.13
N ASN A 134 -9.89 28.95 6.75
CA ASN A 134 -11.04 28.04 6.82
C ASN A 134 -12.21 28.63 7.60
N GLN A 135 -11.93 29.39 8.68
CA GLN A 135 -12.95 30.13 9.42
C GLN A 135 -13.62 31.18 8.54
N THR A 136 -12.83 32.03 7.86
CA THR A 136 -13.36 33.03 6.93
C THR A 136 -14.17 32.40 5.79
N ALA A 137 -13.77 31.22 5.32
CA ALA A 137 -14.51 30.47 4.30
C ALA A 137 -15.74 29.70 4.84
N GLY A 138 -15.97 29.68 6.16
CA GLY A 138 -17.10 28.96 6.77
C GLY A 138 -17.02 27.43 6.61
N THR A 139 -15.81 26.87 6.53
CA THR A 139 -15.59 25.44 6.22
C THR A 139 -15.26 24.57 7.43
N LEU A 140 -15.18 25.17 8.63
CA LEU A 140 -14.90 24.45 9.88
C LEU A 140 -16.16 23.77 10.41
N THR A 141 -16.02 22.56 10.95
CA THR A 141 -17.09 21.78 11.58
C THR A 141 -16.58 20.99 12.78
N TRP A 142 -17.47 20.73 13.73
CA TRP A 142 -17.22 19.90 14.92
C TRP A 142 -17.93 18.55 14.88
N HIS A 143 -18.41 18.16 13.69
CA HIS A 143 -18.99 16.84 13.43
C HIS A 143 -20.08 16.47 14.45
N ALA A 144 -21.09 17.33 14.60
CA ALA A 144 -22.20 17.13 15.54
C ALA A 144 -21.75 16.86 17.00
N GLY A 145 -20.68 17.53 17.45
CA GLY A 145 -20.16 17.44 18.81
C GLY A 145 -19.26 16.22 19.07
N LYS A 146 -18.92 15.43 18.06
CA LYS A 146 -17.94 14.33 18.21
C LYS A 146 -16.51 14.82 18.35
N ILE A 147 -16.20 15.99 17.78
CA ILE A 147 -15.02 16.76 18.19
C ILE A 147 -15.48 17.73 19.28
N PRO A 148 -14.78 17.82 20.43
CA PRO A 148 -15.13 18.77 21.48
C PRO A 148 -15.16 20.22 20.97
N GLU A 149 -16.17 20.99 21.36
CA GLU A 149 -16.44 22.34 20.81
C GLU A 149 -15.29 23.35 20.96
N LYS A 150 -14.39 23.13 21.93
CA LYS A 150 -13.23 23.97 22.19
C LYS A 150 -11.91 23.36 21.71
N GLU A 151 -11.97 22.29 20.93
CA GLU A 151 -10.80 21.64 20.34
C GLU A 151 -10.75 21.78 18.82
N ILE A 152 -9.53 21.96 18.31
CA ILE A 152 -9.17 21.78 16.92
C ILE A 152 -8.27 20.56 16.83
N TRP A 153 -8.68 19.61 15.99
CA TRP A 153 -7.92 18.40 15.74
C TRP A 153 -7.08 18.57 14.47
N VAL A 154 -5.78 18.34 14.59
CA VAL A 154 -4.82 18.46 13.49
C VAL A 154 -4.09 17.15 13.35
N LYS A 155 -4.18 16.54 12.18
CA LYS A 155 -3.38 15.37 11.84
C LYS A 155 -2.05 15.82 11.25
N VAL A 156 -0.96 15.22 11.69
CA VAL A 156 0.40 15.47 11.19
C VAL A 156 1.00 14.13 10.79
N GLY A 157 1.52 14.04 9.58
CA GLY A 157 2.04 12.78 9.08
C GLY A 157 3.01 12.94 7.94
N GLY A 158 3.63 11.84 7.55
CA GLY A 158 4.57 11.82 6.45
C GLY A 158 4.52 10.51 5.69
N ASP A 159 4.89 10.58 4.42
CA ASP A 159 4.94 9.41 3.56
C ASP A 159 6.02 9.56 2.47
N HIS A 160 6.64 8.44 2.11
CA HIS A 160 7.63 8.35 1.05
C HIS A 160 7.02 7.74 -0.21
N GLY A 161 7.01 8.52 -1.30
CA GLY A 161 6.44 8.06 -2.57
C GLY A 161 6.97 8.88 -3.74
N GLY A 162 7.10 8.25 -4.92
CA GLY A 162 7.57 8.95 -6.13
C GLY A 162 8.97 9.57 -6.00
N GLY A 163 9.87 8.93 -5.24
CA GLY A 163 11.27 9.36 -5.07
C GLY A 163 11.49 10.53 -4.11
N SER A 164 10.47 10.95 -3.36
CA SER A 164 10.58 12.02 -2.36
C SER A 164 9.68 11.76 -1.15
N PHE A 165 10.14 12.17 0.02
CA PHE A 165 9.34 12.17 1.23
C PHE A 165 8.59 13.50 1.37
N LYS A 166 7.34 13.46 1.83
CA LYS A 166 6.54 14.65 2.17
C LYS A 166 6.02 14.53 3.59
N MET A 167 6.15 15.61 4.36
CA MET A 167 5.48 15.79 5.64
C MET A 167 4.35 16.80 5.46
N ALA A 168 3.16 16.46 5.94
CA ALA A 168 1.97 17.26 5.77
C ALA A 168 1.10 17.32 7.03
N PHE A 169 0.24 18.32 7.10
CA PHE A 169 -0.83 18.39 8.08
C PHE A 169 -2.21 18.46 7.41
N GLN A 170 -3.24 18.05 8.16
CA GLN A 170 -4.65 18.14 7.78
C GLN A 170 -5.48 18.60 8.98
N ILE A 171 -6.34 19.58 8.77
CA ILE A 171 -7.33 20.00 9.78
C ILE A 171 -8.51 19.01 9.74
N LEU A 172 -8.76 18.32 10.86
CA LEU A 172 -9.80 17.30 10.96
C LEU A 172 -11.22 17.90 11.16
N ASN A 173 -11.30 19.15 11.63
CA ASN A 173 -12.52 19.95 11.74
C ASN A 173 -13.06 20.41 10.37
N LYS A 174 -13.07 19.53 9.36
CA LYS A 174 -13.62 19.75 8.03
C LYS A 174 -14.51 18.57 7.65
N GLU A 175 -15.46 18.77 6.74
CA GLU A 175 -16.34 17.68 6.28
C GLU A 175 -15.56 16.52 5.65
N ARG A 176 -14.51 16.83 4.88
CA ARG A 176 -13.68 15.85 4.14
C ARG A 176 -12.20 16.05 4.44
N PRO A 177 -11.72 15.73 5.64
CA PRO A 177 -10.36 16.09 6.07
C PRO A 177 -9.27 15.39 5.25
N ASN A 178 -9.54 14.19 4.74
CA ASN A 178 -8.59 13.38 3.96
C ASN A 178 -8.56 13.69 2.46
N SER A 179 -9.20 14.78 2.03
CA SER A 179 -9.10 15.25 0.64
C SER A 179 -7.70 15.79 0.37
N LYS A 180 -7.18 15.55 -0.85
CA LYS A 180 -5.95 16.20 -1.36
C LYS A 180 -5.98 17.73 -1.21
N SER A 181 -7.15 18.37 -1.35
CA SER A 181 -7.31 19.82 -1.19
C SER A 181 -7.20 20.32 0.24
N ASN A 182 -7.30 19.42 1.23
CA ASN A 182 -7.19 19.73 2.65
C ASN A 182 -5.86 19.22 3.25
N THR A 183 -4.93 18.76 2.39
CA THR A 183 -3.64 18.20 2.79
C THR A 183 -2.51 19.19 2.50
N THR A 184 -1.98 19.83 3.53
CA THR A 184 -0.96 20.87 3.38
C THR A 184 0.42 20.28 3.64
N VAL A 185 1.22 20.11 2.59
CA VAL A 185 2.63 19.71 2.71
C VAL A 185 3.43 20.89 3.20
N PHE A 186 4.19 20.70 4.27
CA PHE A 186 4.99 21.74 4.90
C PHE A 186 6.49 21.43 4.86
N CYS A 187 6.88 20.19 4.54
CA CYS A 187 8.26 19.80 4.30
C CYS A 187 8.33 18.72 3.20
N ILE A 188 9.28 18.84 2.28
CA ILE A 188 9.54 17.88 1.21
C ILE A 188 11.05 17.75 0.97
N PHE A 189 11.52 16.51 0.75
CA PHE A 189 12.90 16.26 0.35
C PHE A 189 13.04 15.04 -0.56
N ASN A 190 14.07 15.05 -1.41
CA ASN A 190 14.30 14.01 -2.42
C ASN A 190 15.24 12.91 -1.93
N ALA A 191 14.91 12.27 -0.81
CA ALA A 191 15.66 11.13 -0.28
C ALA A 191 14.71 10.13 0.39
N LYS A 192 15.23 8.94 0.72
CA LYS A 192 14.49 7.94 1.47
C LYS A 192 14.22 8.43 2.89
N ASP A 193 13.10 8.02 3.47
CA ASP A 193 12.65 8.25 4.83
C ASP A 193 13.45 7.45 5.89
N SER A 194 14.78 7.36 5.75
CA SER A 194 15.60 6.81 6.82
C SER A 194 15.55 7.71 8.06
N ARG A 195 15.85 7.15 9.23
CA ARG A 195 15.86 7.90 10.50
C ARG A 195 16.76 9.13 10.41
N GLU A 196 17.94 8.97 9.82
CA GLU A 196 18.94 10.02 9.69
C GLU A 196 18.41 11.15 8.79
N ASN A 197 17.82 10.79 7.65
CA ASN A 197 17.26 11.75 6.70
C ASN A 197 16.05 12.49 7.28
N LEU A 198 15.15 11.78 7.97
CA LEU A 198 14.03 12.39 8.66
C LEU A 198 14.52 13.37 9.72
N ASN A 199 15.39 12.94 10.64
CA ASN A 199 15.95 13.82 11.67
C ASN A 199 16.61 15.07 11.07
N LEU A 200 17.41 14.92 10.00
CA LEU A 200 18.07 16.04 9.34
C LEU A 200 17.07 17.04 8.73
N ALA A 201 16.02 16.56 8.07
CA ALA A 201 15.05 17.42 7.40
C ALA A 201 14.02 18.03 8.36
N THR A 202 13.58 17.28 9.38
CA THR A 202 12.34 17.57 10.12
C THR A 202 12.54 17.91 11.59
N SER A 203 13.73 17.70 12.18
CA SER A 203 14.00 18.04 13.60
C SER A 203 13.70 19.50 13.96
N ARG A 204 13.79 20.40 12.98
CA ARG A 204 13.39 21.81 13.11
C ARG A 204 11.96 22.03 13.59
N PHE A 205 11.07 21.06 13.36
CA PHE A 205 9.66 21.12 13.77
C PHE A 205 9.39 20.41 15.11
N ALA A 206 10.41 19.81 15.74
CA ALA A 206 10.26 19.04 16.98
C ALA A 206 9.64 19.87 18.12
N THR A 207 10.21 21.06 18.36
CA THR A 207 9.72 21.99 19.37
C THR A 207 8.33 22.53 19.02
N GLU A 208 8.10 22.94 17.76
CA GLU A 208 6.78 23.43 17.34
C GLU A 208 5.68 22.36 17.52
N ILE A 209 5.93 21.10 17.16
CA ILE A 209 4.93 20.02 17.32
C ILE A 209 4.64 19.74 18.80
N LYS A 210 5.66 19.80 19.67
CA LYS A 210 5.48 19.69 21.11
C LYS A 210 4.63 20.83 21.66
N ASP A 211 4.98 22.06 21.29
CA ASP A 211 4.35 23.28 21.82
C ASP A 211 2.93 23.47 21.29
N LEU A 212 2.65 23.05 20.06
CA LEU A 212 1.32 23.15 19.44
C LEU A 212 0.20 22.55 20.29
N GLN A 213 0.46 21.47 21.04
CA GLN A 213 -0.55 20.86 21.94
C GLN A 213 -0.81 21.67 23.21
N GLN A 214 0.09 22.59 23.58
CA GLN A 214 -0.03 23.46 24.75
C GLN A 214 -0.57 24.85 24.37
N LEU A 215 -0.45 25.22 23.09
CA LEU A 215 -0.94 26.47 22.55
C LEU A 215 -2.46 26.46 22.35
N LYS A 216 -3.01 27.67 22.37
CA LYS A 216 -4.38 27.94 21.94
C LYS A 216 -4.37 28.77 20.66
N TRP A 217 -5.27 28.43 19.74
CA TRP A 217 -5.58 29.28 18.61
C TRP A 217 -6.74 30.20 18.96
N THR A 218 -6.52 31.50 18.87
CA THR A 218 -7.57 32.53 19.03
C THR A 218 -8.13 32.90 17.66
N CYS A 219 -9.42 32.67 17.48
CA CYS A 219 -10.10 32.97 16.24
C CYS A 219 -10.39 34.48 16.10
N GLN A 220 -10.84 34.92 14.91
CA GLN A 220 -11.11 36.33 14.65
C GLN A 220 -12.20 36.93 15.56
N ASP A 221 -13.11 36.09 16.05
CA ASP A 221 -14.23 36.46 16.92
C ASP A 221 -13.85 36.42 18.41
N GLY A 222 -12.58 36.17 18.74
CA GLY A 222 -12.06 36.13 20.11
C GLY A 222 -12.23 34.78 20.83
N ASN A 223 -12.83 33.77 20.20
CA ASN A 223 -12.89 32.42 20.79
C ASN A 223 -11.53 31.73 20.77
N GLU A 224 -11.18 31.07 21.87
CA GLU A 224 -9.97 30.25 21.96
C GLU A 224 -10.27 28.76 21.79
N PHE A 225 -9.38 28.06 21.10
CA PHE A 225 -9.43 26.62 20.89
C PHE A 225 -8.08 25.99 21.21
N SER A 226 -8.08 24.87 21.95
CA SER A 226 -6.89 24.05 22.12
C SER A 226 -6.65 23.19 20.89
N LEU A 227 -5.38 22.90 20.59
CA LEU A 227 -5.03 22.01 19.49
C LEU A 227 -4.73 20.61 20.02
N ARG A 228 -5.22 19.59 19.31
CA ARG A 228 -4.90 18.19 19.53
C ARG A 228 -4.26 17.60 18.29
N LEU A 229 -3.10 16.97 18.46
CA LEU A 229 -2.31 16.46 17.34
C LEU A 229 -2.47 14.95 17.18
N PHE A 230 -2.64 14.50 15.94
CA PHE A 230 -2.77 13.09 15.60
C PHE A 230 -1.63 12.68 14.67
N PRO A 231 -0.64 11.90 15.14
CA PRO A 231 0.40 11.34 14.29
C PRO A 231 -0.18 10.30 13.35
N ALA A 232 0.14 10.41 12.06
CA ALA A 232 -0.33 9.48 11.04
C ALA A 232 0.74 9.16 9.99
N GLY A 233 0.59 8.00 9.35
CA GLY A 233 1.46 7.50 8.30
C GLY A 233 1.56 5.99 8.38
N ASP A 234 2.40 5.41 7.53
CA ASP A 234 2.62 3.97 7.55
C ASP A 234 3.26 3.52 8.87
N TYR A 235 3.16 2.21 9.14
CA TYR A 235 3.65 1.66 10.40
C TYR A 235 5.17 1.81 10.58
N ALA A 236 5.94 1.75 9.50
CA ALA A 236 7.39 1.85 9.57
C ALA A 236 7.81 3.29 9.92
N TYR A 237 7.21 4.27 9.27
CA TYR A 237 7.36 5.69 9.56
C TYR A 237 6.96 6.02 11.00
N LEU A 238 5.82 5.50 11.47
CA LEU A 238 5.41 5.68 12.87
C LEU A 238 6.40 5.05 13.85
N CYS A 239 6.97 3.88 13.55
CA CYS A 239 8.06 3.34 14.37
C CYS A 239 9.29 4.25 14.40
N LEU A 240 9.66 4.87 13.27
CA LEU A 240 10.77 5.84 13.22
C LEU A 240 10.48 7.10 14.04
N TRP A 241 9.26 7.62 13.96
CA TRP A 241 8.79 8.75 14.76
C TRP A 241 9.00 8.50 16.26
N TYR A 242 8.68 7.30 16.74
CA TYR A 242 8.79 6.93 18.15
C TYR A 242 10.11 6.22 18.52
N GLY A 243 11.10 6.22 17.63
CA GLY A 243 12.43 5.69 17.91
C GLY A 243 12.51 4.17 18.08
N LEU A 244 11.52 3.43 17.57
CA LEU A 244 11.47 1.97 17.63
C LEU A 244 12.24 1.32 16.47
N SER A 245 12.70 0.09 16.67
CA SER A 245 13.41 -0.67 15.63
C SER A 245 12.53 -1.20 14.49
N GLY A 246 11.20 -1.06 14.59
CA GLY A 246 10.24 -1.50 13.58
C GLY A 246 9.60 -2.87 13.84
N ALA A 247 8.74 -3.29 12.90
CA ALA A 247 7.82 -4.43 13.01
C ALA A 247 8.46 -5.82 13.17
N CYS A 248 9.75 -5.96 12.89
CA CYS A 248 10.48 -7.23 13.00
C CYS A 248 11.23 -7.40 14.33
N GLY A 249 11.12 -6.43 15.24
CA GLY A 249 11.72 -6.49 16.56
C GLY A 249 11.02 -7.49 17.49
N THR A 250 11.71 -7.91 18.56
CA THR A 250 11.12 -8.77 19.60
C THR A 250 9.88 -8.16 20.23
N HIS A 251 9.88 -6.84 20.47
CA HIS A 251 8.70 -6.07 20.90
C HIS A 251 8.20 -5.21 19.73
N PRO A 252 7.42 -5.79 18.80
CA PRO A 252 7.16 -5.15 17.52
C PRO A 252 6.16 -4.01 17.63
N CYS A 253 5.24 -4.03 18.60
CA CYS A 253 4.11 -3.12 18.70
C CYS A 253 4.50 -1.70 19.16
N LEU A 254 3.82 -0.69 18.58
CA LEU A 254 4.01 0.71 18.93
C LEU A 254 3.19 1.13 20.16
N TRP A 255 2.03 0.52 20.38
CA TRP A 255 1.11 0.90 21.45
C TRP A 255 1.33 0.12 22.74
N CYS A 256 1.97 -1.05 22.69
CA CYS A 256 2.17 -1.91 23.86
C CYS A 256 3.50 -2.69 23.81
N ASP A 257 3.88 -3.26 24.95
CA ASP A 257 5.13 -3.99 25.12
C ASP A 257 5.05 -5.49 24.77
N ILE A 258 4.02 -5.91 24.03
CA ILE A 258 3.87 -7.31 23.59
C ILE A 258 5.09 -7.77 22.80
N THR A 259 5.48 -9.02 22.98
CA THR A 259 6.53 -9.69 22.22
C THR A 259 5.99 -10.44 21.00
N LEU A 260 6.85 -10.73 20.02
CA LEU A 260 6.50 -11.58 18.87
C LEU A 260 6.05 -12.99 19.27
N ASP A 261 6.56 -13.53 20.38
CA ASP A 261 6.18 -14.85 20.86
C ASP A 261 4.83 -14.80 21.59
N GLU A 262 4.58 -13.76 22.40
CA GLU A 262 3.26 -13.52 23.00
C GLU A 262 2.17 -13.26 21.93
N ILE A 263 2.49 -12.63 20.79
CA ILE A 263 1.52 -12.48 19.67
C ILE A 263 1.06 -13.85 19.12
N LYS A 264 1.93 -14.88 19.19
CA LYS A 264 1.63 -16.24 18.71
C LYS A 264 0.98 -17.10 19.78
N ASP A 265 1.08 -16.71 21.04
CA ASP A 265 0.50 -17.44 22.17
C ASP A 265 -1.03 -17.36 22.11
N THR A 266 -1.66 -18.48 21.78
CA THR A 266 -3.13 -18.61 21.69
C THR A 266 -3.80 -18.58 23.06
N ASP A 267 -3.07 -18.97 24.11
CA ASP A 267 -3.58 -19.06 25.48
C ASP A 267 -3.42 -17.73 26.22
N ASN A 268 -2.66 -16.80 25.63
CA ASN A 268 -2.42 -15.44 26.09
C ASN A 268 -2.05 -15.43 27.59
N CYS A 269 -0.98 -16.14 27.92
CA CYS A 269 -0.56 -16.45 29.29
C CYS A 269 -0.31 -15.19 30.15
N ARG A 270 -0.18 -14.02 29.52
CA ARG A 270 -0.07 -12.73 30.17
C ARG A 270 -1.41 -12.01 30.22
N LEU A 271 -2.00 -11.96 31.42
CA LEU A 271 -3.29 -11.31 31.68
C LEU A 271 -3.34 -9.82 31.27
N ILE A 272 -2.21 -9.09 31.35
CA ILE A 272 -2.14 -7.65 31.04
C ILE A 272 -0.83 -7.31 30.33
N ILE A 273 -0.95 -6.73 29.13
CA ILE A 273 0.18 -6.19 28.37
C ILE A 273 0.27 -4.68 28.64
N PRO A 274 1.40 -4.18 29.19
CA PRO A 274 1.59 -2.76 29.47
C PRO A 274 1.52 -1.90 28.20
N PRO A 275 0.84 -0.75 28.24
CA PRO A 275 0.88 0.23 27.16
C PRO A 275 2.24 0.94 27.14
N ARG A 276 2.70 1.30 25.95
CA ARG A 276 3.84 2.21 25.80
C ARG A 276 3.38 3.65 26.01
N ASN A 277 4.28 4.47 26.53
CA ASN A 277 4.11 5.92 26.61
C ASN A 277 5.46 6.62 26.35
N LEU A 278 5.46 7.95 26.28
CA LEU A 278 6.67 8.72 25.99
C LEU A 278 7.77 8.52 27.05
N GLU A 279 7.38 8.40 28.32
CA GLU A 279 8.30 8.21 29.45
C GLU A 279 8.97 6.83 29.36
N SER A 280 8.20 5.76 29.15
CA SER A 280 8.72 4.40 29.03
C SER A 280 9.63 4.24 27.82
N LEU A 281 9.33 4.90 26.69
CA LEU A 281 10.24 4.93 25.53
C LEU A 281 11.55 5.66 25.85
N ALA A 282 11.48 6.81 26.53
CA ALA A 282 12.66 7.57 26.90
C ALA A 282 13.57 6.80 27.89
N GLU A 283 12.98 6.14 28.89
CA GLU A 283 13.70 5.29 29.84
C GLU A 283 14.36 4.10 29.16
N ASN A 284 13.62 3.39 28.30
CA ASN A 284 14.14 2.24 27.56
C ASN A 284 15.28 2.64 26.61
N HIS A 285 15.14 3.75 25.90
CA HIS A 285 16.21 4.28 25.06
C HIS A 285 17.45 4.68 25.87
N LYS A 286 17.26 5.31 27.05
CA LYS A 286 18.36 5.63 27.96
C LYS A 286 19.10 4.37 28.42
N LYS A 287 18.38 3.31 28.81
CA LYS A 287 18.98 2.00 29.17
C LYS A 287 19.69 1.36 27.97
N PHE A 288 19.13 1.45 26.76
CA PHE A 288 19.77 0.97 25.54
C PHE A 288 21.13 1.63 25.27
N LEU A 289 21.25 2.94 25.52
CA LEU A 289 22.52 3.66 25.39
C LEU A 289 23.50 3.32 26.51
N LEU A 290 23.06 3.32 27.78
CA LEU A 290 23.94 3.16 28.94
C LEU A 290 24.38 1.71 29.16
N GLU A 291 23.45 0.77 29.14
CA GLU A 291 23.70 -0.64 29.41
C GLU A 291 23.97 -1.41 28.12
N GLY A 292 23.16 -1.14 27.08
CA GLY A 292 23.28 -1.78 25.77
C GLY A 292 24.40 -1.23 24.90
N LYS A 293 25.02 -0.09 25.30
CA LYS A 293 26.06 0.63 24.55
C LYS A 293 25.67 0.94 23.10
N GLY A 294 24.37 1.14 22.84
CA GLY A 294 23.84 1.38 21.49
C GLY A 294 23.91 0.17 20.55
N ASN A 295 24.19 -1.04 21.04
CA ASN A 295 24.31 -2.23 20.20
C ASN A 295 22.92 -2.75 19.79
N LEU A 296 22.58 -2.62 18.50
CA LEU A 296 21.28 -3.04 17.95
C LEU A 296 20.93 -4.51 18.23
N LYS A 297 21.92 -5.42 18.40
CA LYS A 297 21.66 -6.81 18.77
C LYS A 297 21.04 -6.96 20.16
N LEU A 298 21.25 -5.98 21.02
CA LEU A 298 20.71 -5.90 22.38
C LEU A 298 19.38 -5.13 22.46
N ALA A 299 18.91 -4.51 21.37
CA ALA A 299 17.69 -3.69 21.36
C ALA A 299 16.46 -4.42 21.93
N LYS A 300 16.37 -5.74 21.73
CA LYS A 300 15.31 -6.58 22.30
C LYS A 300 15.23 -6.56 23.83
N LYS A 301 16.34 -6.32 24.53
CA LYS A 301 16.39 -6.22 26.01
C LYS A 301 15.82 -4.88 26.52
N TYR A 302 15.64 -3.92 25.62
CA TYR A 302 15.22 -2.55 25.93
C TYR A 302 13.95 -2.20 25.15
N HIS A 303 13.04 -3.18 25.03
CA HIS A 303 11.75 -3.03 24.36
C HIS A 303 11.83 -2.40 22.97
N ASN A 304 12.93 -2.66 22.25
CA ASN A 304 13.18 -2.18 20.90
C ASN A 304 13.23 -0.63 20.74
N ALA A 305 13.38 0.13 21.83
CA ALA A 305 13.60 1.57 21.80
C ALA A 305 15.08 1.88 21.51
N ILE A 306 15.38 2.30 20.28
CA ILE A 306 16.76 2.44 19.76
C ILE A 306 17.14 3.87 19.37
N ALA A 307 16.21 4.80 19.50
CA ALA A 307 16.39 6.22 19.25
C ALA A 307 15.44 7.03 20.15
N PRO A 308 15.70 8.33 20.37
CA PRO A 308 14.73 9.21 21.02
C PRO A 308 13.50 9.41 20.14
N VAL A 309 12.37 9.75 20.77
CA VAL A 309 11.15 10.15 20.05
C VAL A 309 11.42 11.45 19.27
N MET A 310 11.09 11.46 17.98
CA MET A 310 11.36 12.58 17.07
C MET A 310 10.41 13.76 17.31
N PHE A 311 9.11 13.47 17.51
CA PHE A 311 8.13 14.48 17.88
C PHE A 311 7.28 13.99 19.05
N GLU A 312 7.26 14.77 20.13
CA GLU A 312 6.62 14.42 21.39
C GLU A 312 5.10 14.55 21.30
N VAL A 313 4.44 13.53 20.74
CA VAL A 313 2.98 13.39 20.75
C VAL A 313 2.61 12.10 21.48
N PRO A 314 1.66 12.12 22.44
CA PRO A 314 1.27 10.93 23.19
C PRO A 314 0.88 9.75 22.29
N ILE A 315 1.34 8.55 22.65
CA ILE A 315 1.18 7.32 21.83
C ILE A 315 -0.29 6.96 21.64
N ASP A 316 -1.12 7.27 22.64
CA ASP A 316 -2.56 7.05 22.61
C ASP A 316 -3.32 8.03 21.67
N GLN A 317 -2.61 8.98 21.04
CA GLN A 317 -3.10 9.84 19.95
C GLN A 317 -2.63 9.39 18.56
N VAL A 318 -1.75 8.39 18.48
CA VAL A 318 -1.28 7.84 17.20
C VAL A 318 -2.41 7.13 16.49
N VAL A 319 -2.61 7.49 15.23
CA VAL A 319 -3.62 6.87 14.38
C VAL A 319 -3.19 5.44 14.03
N VAL A 320 -4.08 4.48 14.30
CA VAL A 320 -3.90 3.11 13.83
C VAL A 320 -4.03 3.08 12.30
N PRO A 321 -3.02 2.58 11.53
CA PRO A 321 -2.99 2.70 10.08
C PRO A 321 -3.94 1.69 9.41
N GLY A 322 -5.24 1.99 9.40
CA GLY A 322 -6.30 1.09 8.94
C GLY A 322 -6.18 0.64 7.49
N LEU A 323 -5.66 1.49 6.60
CA LEU A 323 -5.38 1.12 5.21
C LEU A 323 -4.29 0.05 5.14
N HIS A 324 -3.16 0.25 5.81
CA HIS A 324 -2.07 -0.72 5.86
C HIS A 324 -2.46 -2.05 6.53
N ILE A 325 -3.37 -2.02 7.50
CA ILE A 325 -4.01 -3.23 8.07
C ILE A 325 -4.77 -3.98 6.99
N SER A 326 -5.67 -3.29 6.28
CA SER A 326 -6.48 -3.84 5.19
C SER A 326 -5.60 -4.52 4.12
N LEU A 327 -4.59 -3.78 3.64
CA LEU A 327 -3.64 -4.26 2.63
C LEU A 327 -2.88 -5.51 3.09
N GLY A 328 -2.39 -5.51 4.32
CA GLY A 328 -1.55 -6.59 4.82
C GLY A 328 -2.30 -7.87 5.15
N ILE A 329 -3.50 -7.75 5.73
CA ILE A 329 -4.31 -8.92 6.07
C ILE A 329 -4.87 -9.56 4.80
N TYR A 330 -5.41 -8.77 3.87
CA TYR A 330 -5.90 -9.31 2.60
C TYR A 330 -4.79 -10.04 1.82
N LEU A 331 -3.61 -9.42 1.68
CA LEU A 331 -2.46 -10.05 1.02
C LEU A 331 -2.05 -11.36 1.70
N LYS A 332 -2.09 -11.43 3.04
CA LYS A 332 -1.77 -12.65 3.79
C LYS A 332 -2.81 -13.74 3.54
N LEU A 333 -4.10 -13.43 3.62
CA LEU A 333 -5.17 -14.40 3.35
C LEU A 333 -5.09 -14.92 1.91
N PHE A 334 -4.86 -14.03 0.94
CA PHE A 334 -4.66 -14.41 -0.46
C PHE A 334 -3.45 -15.36 -0.64
N LYS A 335 -2.30 -15.05 -0.02
CA LYS A 335 -1.11 -15.90 -0.11
C LYS A 335 -1.27 -17.26 0.58
N LEU A 336 -2.00 -17.30 1.69
CA LEU A 336 -2.33 -18.57 2.35
C LEU A 336 -3.23 -19.43 1.46
N MET A 337 -4.24 -18.81 0.84
CA MET A 337 -5.09 -19.48 -0.14
C MET A 337 -4.27 -20.00 -1.33
N GLU A 338 -3.49 -19.14 -1.98
CA GLU A 338 -2.63 -19.50 -3.13
C GLU A 338 -1.68 -20.66 -2.78
N SER A 339 -1.13 -20.68 -1.56
CA SER A 339 -0.29 -21.78 -1.07
C SER A 339 -1.07 -23.09 -0.89
N GLU A 340 -2.26 -23.06 -0.27
CA GLU A 340 -3.08 -24.28 -0.10
C GLU A 340 -3.62 -24.81 -1.44
N LEU A 341 -3.89 -23.92 -2.40
CA LEU A 341 -4.25 -24.30 -3.77
C LEU A 341 -3.07 -24.91 -4.50
N HIS A 342 -1.86 -24.38 -4.30
CA HIS A 342 -0.65 -24.99 -4.82
C HIS A 342 -0.44 -26.41 -4.27
N ASP A 343 -0.75 -26.67 -3.00
CA ASP A 343 -0.71 -28.02 -2.44
C ASP A 343 -1.75 -28.96 -3.08
N ILE A 344 -2.86 -28.44 -3.60
CA ILE A 344 -3.82 -29.22 -4.40
C ILE A 344 -3.25 -29.48 -5.79
N ASP A 345 -2.67 -28.46 -6.44
CA ASP A 345 -1.99 -28.61 -7.74
C ASP A 345 -0.88 -29.67 -7.67
N LEU A 346 -0.08 -29.68 -6.59
CA LEU A 346 0.97 -30.68 -6.38
C LEU A 346 0.41 -32.09 -6.15
N LYS A 347 -0.73 -32.21 -5.46
CA LYS A 347 -1.41 -33.51 -5.33
C LYS A 347 -1.88 -34.00 -6.69
N LEU A 348 -2.54 -33.13 -7.47
CA LEU A 348 -2.98 -33.45 -8.83
C LEU A 348 -1.79 -33.88 -9.70
N GLN A 349 -0.67 -33.17 -9.62
CA GLN A 349 0.58 -33.53 -10.30
C GLN A 349 1.06 -34.96 -9.96
N THR A 350 1.05 -35.32 -8.68
CA THR A 350 1.44 -36.68 -8.25
C THR A 350 0.50 -37.74 -8.80
N TYR A 351 -0.81 -37.49 -8.79
CA TYR A 351 -1.79 -38.45 -9.32
C TYR A 351 -1.67 -38.66 -10.82
N LEU A 352 -1.39 -37.60 -11.59
CA LEU A 352 -1.17 -37.73 -13.03
C LEU A 352 0.04 -38.61 -13.36
N SER A 353 1.08 -38.62 -12.50
CA SER A 353 2.20 -39.54 -12.66
C SER A 353 1.74 -41.00 -12.60
N THR A 354 0.88 -41.34 -11.64
CA THR A 354 0.36 -42.70 -11.47
C THR A 354 -0.53 -43.13 -12.63
N VAL A 355 -1.44 -42.25 -13.09
CA VAL A 355 -2.34 -42.56 -14.22
C VAL A 355 -1.57 -42.73 -15.53
N LEU A 356 -0.50 -41.95 -15.74
CA LEU A 356 0.38 -42.11 -16.90
C LEU A 356 1.15 -43.44 -16.86
N ASP A 357 1.53 -43.92 -15.68
CA ASP A 357 2.21 -45.20 -15.52
C ASP A 357 1.29 -46.40 -15.81
N GLU A 358 0.00 -46.28 -15.52
CA GLU A 358 -1.03 -47.31 -15.75
C GLU A 358 -1.53 -47.35 -17.20
N GLY A 359 -1.24 -46.32 -18.01
CA GLY A 359 -1.49 -46.29 -19.46
C GLY A 359 -2.93 -45.98 -19.87
N GLU A 360 -3.74 -45.44 -18.96
CA GLU A 360 -5.17 -45.20 -19.16
C GLU A 360 -5.47 -43.94 -19.99
N VAL A 361 -4.54 -42.97 -20.02
CA VAL A 361 -4.67 -41.71 -20.79
C VAL A 361 -3.40 -41.48 -21.61
N THR A 362 -3.55 -41.13 -22.90
CA THR A 362 -2.38 -40.85 -23.74
C THR A 362 -1.73 -39.51 -23.38
N LYS A 363 -0.41 -39.44 -23.50
CA LYS A 363 0.37 -38.22 -23.23
C LYS A 363 -0.10 -37.06 -24.12
N GLU A 364 -0.49 -37.34 -25.36
CA GLU A 364 -0.98 -36.36 -26.31
C GLU A 364 -2.31 -35.74 -25.88
N GLU A 365 -3.24 -36.54 -25.34
CA GLU A 365 -4.53 -36.07 -24.81
C GLU A 365 -4.35 -35.19 -23.57
N LEU A 366 -3.47 -35.59 -22.65
CA LEU A 366 -3.18 -34.85 -21.43
C LEU A 366 -2.49 -33.50 -21.72
N LEU A 367 -1.60 -33.46 -22.71
CA LEU A 367 -0.91 -32.23 -23.14
C LEU A 367 -1.80 -31.28 -23.96
N ALA A 368 -2.91 -31.77 -24.51
CA ALA A 368 -3.89 -30.98 -25.25
C ALA A 368 -4.98 -30.37 -24.35
N ASP A 369 -5.13 -30.86 -23.12
CA ASP A 369 -6.11 -30.33 -22.17
C ASP A 369 -5.74 -28.93 -21.64
N GLU A 370 -6.76 -28.08 -21.50
CA GLU A 370 -6.62 -26.68 -21.08
C GLU A 370 -5.99 -26.53 -19.68
N HIS A 371 -6.34 -27.44 -18.76
CA HIS A 371 -5.89 -27.42 -17.37
C HIS A 371 -4.69 -28.34 -17.16
N LEU A 372 -4.75 -29.60 -17.62
CA LEU A 372 -3.66 -30.56 -17.41
C LEU A 372 -2.42 -30.29 -18.27
N GLY A 373 -2.59 -29.58 -19.41
CA GLY A 373 -1.48 -29.11 -20.23
C GLY A 373 -0.50 -28.20 -19.47
N LYS A 374 -0.89 -27.65 -18.32
CA LYS A 374 0.01 -26.90 -17.41
C LYS A 374 1.12 -27.77 -16.82
N PHE A 375 0.95 -29.09 -16.77
CA PHE A 375 1.97 -30.04 -16.31
C PHE A 375 2.93 -30.47 -17.42
N LYS A 376 2.87 -29.90 -18.62
CA LYS A 376 3.70 -30.33 -19.77
C LYS A 376 5.20 -30.47 -19.47
N ALA A 377 5.76 -29.51 -18.74
CA ALA A 377 7.18 -29.54 -18.35
C ALA A 377 7.47 -30.69 -17.36
N TYR A 378 6.56 -30.95 -16.43
CA TYR A 378 6.66 -32.03 -15.46
C TYR A 378 6.52 -33.40 -16.12
N VAL A 379 5.54 -33.58 -17.01
CA VAL A 379 5.31 -34.83 -17.76
C VAL A 379 6.49 -35.15 -18.67
N ALA A 380 7.09 -34.17 -19.34
CA ALA A 380 8.30 -34.38 -20.13
C ALA A 380 9.49 -34.84 -19.28
N ALA A 381 9.62 -34.32 -18.06
CA ALA A 381 10.67 -34.71 -17.12
C ALA A 381 10.43 -36.09 -16.48
N ILE A 382 9.18 -36.55 -16.39
CA ILE A 382 8.87 -37.92 -15.93
C ILE A 382 9.48 -38.95 -16.89
N ASP A 383 9.32 -38.80 -18.20
CA ASP A 383 9.87 -39.75 -19.17
C ASP A 383 11.40 -39.80 -19.11
N GLU A 384 12.04 -38.64 -18.98
CA GLU A 384 13.49 -38.54 -18.84
C GLU A 384 13.97 -39.17 -17.52
N ALA A 385 13.25 -38.91 -16.42
CA ALA A 385 13.54 -39.52 -15.12
C ALA A 385 13.30 -41.03 -15.12
N ARG A 386 12.28 -41.52 -15.84
CA ARG A 386 11.99 -42.95 -16.02
C ARG A 386 13.12 -43.64 -16.78
N GLY A 387 13.63 -43.04 -17.85
CA GLY A 387 14.80 -43.56 -18.55
C GLY A 387 16.08 -43.61 -17.69
N LEU A 388 16.18 -42.80 -16.63
CA LEU A 388 17.25 -42.89 -15.63
C LEU A 388 16.99 -43.98 -14.59
N ASP A 389 15.73 -44.13 -14.16
CA ASP A 389 15.32 -45.18 -13.22
C ASP A 389 15.44 -46.59 -13.84
N GLU A 390 15.02 -46.78 -15.09
CA GLU A 390 15.18 -48.06 -15.81
C GLU A 390 16.66 -48.45 -15.96
N LYS A 391 17.55 -47.47 -16.14
CA LYS A 391 19.01 -47.71 -16.13
C LYS A 391 19.53 -48.06 -14.74
N ALA A 392 18.96 -47.45 -13.69
CA ALA A 392 19.33 -47.77 -12.31
C ALA A 392 18.86 -49.18 -11.93
N ASP A 393 17.66 -49.59 -12.34
CA ASP A 393 17.12 -50.95 -12.15
C ASP A 393 18.00 -52.00 -12.86
N ALA A 394 18.41 -51.72 -14.11
CA ALA A 394 19.32 -52.61 -14.85
C ALA A 394 20.72 -52.72 -14.20
N LEU A 395 21.20 -51.67 -13.53
CA LEU A 395 22.44 -51.73 -12.74
C LEU A 395 22.25 -52.49 -11.43
N GLU A 396 21.06 -52.42 -10.82
CA GLU A 396 20.71 -53.16 -9.61
C GLU A 396 20.67 -54.67 -9.86
N GLU A 397 20.06 -55.10 -10.97
CA GLU A 397 20.07 -56.52 -11.38
C GLU A 397 21.50 -57.03 -11.66
N LYS A 398 22.34 -56.21 -12.32
CA LYS A 398 23.76 -56.54 -12.52
C LYS A 398 24.54 -56.61 -11.21
N LEU A 399 24.27 -55.70 -10.30
CA LEU A 399 24.91 -55.67 -8.99
C LEU A 399 24.57 -56.93 -8.20
N GLU A 400 23.30 -57.36 -8.22
CA GLU A 400 22.87 -58.62 -7.60
C GLU A 400 23.56 -59.84 -8.24
N GLN A 401 23.75 -59.85 -9.57
CA GLN A 401 24.49 -60.92 -10.26
C GLN A 401 25.97 -60.97 -9.86
N GLU A 402 26.64 -59.81 -9.82
CA GLU A 402 28.06 -59.69 -9.43
C GLU A 402 28.27 -60.00 -7.94
N GLU A 403 27.36 -59.57 -7.05
CA GLU A 403 27.39 -59.92 -5.63
C GLU A 403 27.20 -61.42 -5.40
N ASN A 404 26.27 -62.05 -6.12
CA ASN A 404 26.08 -63.50 -6.07
C ASN A 404 27.29 -64.26 -6.61
N GLN A 405 27.93 -63.76 -7.67
CA GLN A 405 29.15 -64.34 -8.23
C GLN A 405 30.34 -64.21 -7.27
N LEU A 406 30.51 -63.05 -6.65
CA LEU A 406 31.53 -62.79 -5.62
C LEU A 406 31.32 -63.70 -4.39
N GLY A 407 30.06 -63.84 -3.96
CA GLY A 407 29.69 -64.75 -2.87
C GLY A 407 29.98 -66.22 -3.19
N TRP A 408 29.76 -66.65 -4.43
CA TRP A 408 30.10 -67.99 -4.90
C TRP A 408 31.61 -68.22 -4.99
N GLN A 409 32.38 -67.24 -5.48
CA GLN A 409 33.84 -67.29 -5.51
C GLN A 409 34.42 -67.41 -4.09
N ALA A 410 33.97 -66.55 -3.16
CA ALA A 410 34.39 -66.62 -1.77
C ALA A 410 34.06 -67.96 -1.09
N PHE A 411 32.91 -68.57 -1.43
CA PHE A 411 32.55 -69.91 -0.96
C PHE A 411 33.46 -71.00 -1.56
N THR A 412 33.81 -70.90 -2.84
CA THR A 412 34.65 -71.88 -3.54
C THR A 412 36.08 -71.86 -3.00
N ASP A 413 36.64 -70.67 -2.75
CA ASP A 413 37.98 -70.49 -2.16
C ASP A 413 38.07 -71.01 -0.71
N LEU A 414 36.95 -71.05 0.03
CA LEU A 414 36.85 -71.66 1.36
C LEU A 414 36.82 -73.20 1.34
N VAL A 415 36.38 -73.82 0.24
CA VAL A 415 36.18 -75.28 0.11
C VAL A 415 37.38 -75.96 -0.56
N GLU A 416 38.03 -75.32 -1.54
CA GLU A 416 39.25 -75.79 -2.19
C GLU A 416 40.27 -74.64 -2.32
N PRO A 417 41.16 -74.44 -1.32
CA PRO A 417 42.12 -73.34 -1.35
C PRO A 417 43.13 -73.50 -2.48
N SER A 418 43.23 -72.50 -3.37
CA SER A 418 44.25 -72.47 -4.41
C SER A 418 45.66 -72.25 -3.82
N ALA A 419 46.70 -72.72 -4.50
CA ALA A 419 48.08 -72.66 -4.02
C ALA A 419 48.75 -71.27 -4.17
N ASP A 420 48.04 -70.28 -4.70
CA ASP A 420 48.58 -68.95 -5.06
C ASP A 420 47.65 -67.83 -4.55
N THR A 421 47.70 -67.58 -3.23
CA THR A 421 46.77 -66.73 -2.48
C THR A 421 46.82 -65.25 -2.86
N ASP A 422 47.98 -64.74 -3.30
CA ASP A 422 48.17 -63.32 -3.62
C ASP A 422 47.42 -62.89 -4.89
N MET A 423 47.22 -63.82 -5.85
CA MET A 423 46.47 -63.55 -7.07
C MET A 423 44.95 -63.55 -6.82
N ALA A 424 44.47 -64.42 -5.94
CA ALA A 424 43.05 -64.51 -5.57
C ALA A 424 42.57 -63.28 -4.79
N ASP A 425 43.38 -62.77 -3.86
CA ASP A 425 43.08 -61.56 -3.09
C ASP A 425 42.98 -60.30 -3.99
N ALA A 426 43.87 -60.17 -4.98
CA ALA A 426 43.85 -59.06 -5.92
C ALA A 426 42.64 -59.09 -6.86
N GLU A 427 42.19 -60.28 -7.28
CA GLU A 427 40.97 -60.44 -8.07
C GLU A 427 39.71 -60.15 -7.24
N PHE A 428 39.68 -60.57 -5.98
CA PHE A 428 38.59 -60.28 -5.04
C PHE A 428 38.47 -58.78 -4.74
N GLU A 429 39.57 -58.08 -4.47
CA GLU A 429 39.57 -56.63 -4.27
C GLU A 429 39.07 -55.87 -5.51
N LYS A 430 39.46 -56.33 -6.70
CA LYS A 430 39.01 -55.74 -7.98
C LYS A 430 37.51 -55.91 -8.20
N ALA A 431 36.96 -57.08 -7.88
CA ALA A 431 35.53 -57.35 -7.96
C ALA A 431 34.73 -56.54 -6.92
N CYS A 432 35.25 -56.41 -5.69
CA CYS A 432 34.67 -55.53 -4.66
C CYS A 432 34.66 -54.05 -5.10
N SER A 433 35.72 -53.59 -5.77
CA SER A 433 35.76 -52.23 -6.34
C SER A 433 34.73 -52.05 -7.45
N ALA A 434 34.55 -53.05 -8.32
CA ALA A 434 33.55 -52.99 -9.39
C ALA A 434 32.11 -52.90 -8.85
N ILE A 435 31.76 -53.69 -7.84
CA ILE A 435 30.46 -53.61 -7.15
C ILE A 435 30.25 -52.23 -6.53
N LYS A 436 31.29 -51.66 -5.91
CA LYS A 436 31.23 -50.32 -5.32
C LYS A 436 31.01 -49.23 -6.37
N ASP A 437 31.68 -49.32 -7.52
CA ASP A 437 31.50 -48.38 -8.63
C ASP A 437 30.08 -48.46 -9.21
N LEU A 438 29.54 -49.67 -9.38
CA LEU A 438 28.16 -49.91 -9.79
C LEU A 438 27.14 -49.31 -8.80
N CYS A 439 27.38 -49.47 -7.49
CA CYS A 439 26.58 -48.83 -6.43
C CYS A 439 26.55 -47.30 -6.58
N VAL A 440 27.72 -46.67 -6.75
CA VAL A 440 27.84 -45.21 -6.89
C VAL A 440 27.13 -44.71 -8.14
N GLU A 441 27.24 -45.44 -9.26
CA GLU A 441 26.57 -45.09 -10.51
C GLU A 441 25.04 -45.22 -10.41
N LYS A 442 24.53 -46.30 -9.78
CA LYS A 442 23.11 -46.49 -9.46
C LYS A 442 22.56 -45.32 -8.65
N ASP A 443 23.22 -44.97 -7.55
CA ASP A 443 22.79 -43.89 -6.66
C ASP A 443 22.80 -42.53 -7.37
N LYS A 444 23.78 -42.29 -8.24
CA LYS A 444 23.87 -41.08 -9.06
C LYS A 444 22.69 -40.96 -10.03
N LEU A 445 22.29 -42.07 -10.67
CA LEU A 445 21.13 -42.10 -11.58
C LEU A 445 19.82 -41.84 -10.81
N ARG A 446 19.60 -42.50 -9.67
CA ARG A 446 18.43 -42.26 -8.80
C ARG A 446 18.34 -40.82 -8.32
N LYS A 447 19.47 -40.26 -7.88
CA LYS A 447 19.54 -38.85 -7.46
C LYS A 447 19.28 -37.90 -8.63
N GLY A 448 19.82 -38.19 -9.80
CA GLY A 448 19.57 -37.43 -11.03
C GLY A 448 18.09 -37.40 -11.40
N ALA A 449 17.41 -38.55 -11.36
CA ALA A 449 15.98 -38.68 -11.61
C ALA A 449 15.14 -37.86 -10.61
N ALA A 450 15.48 -37.91 -9.32
CA ALA A 450 14.83 -37.12 -8.28
C ALA A 450 15.01 -35.60 -8.47
N GLU A 451 16.22 -35.14 -8.80
CA GLU A 451 16.49 -33.72 -9.08
C GLU A 451 15.75 -33.20 -10.31
N LEU A 452 15.62 -34.04 -11.35
CA LEU A 452 14.87 -33.73 -12.58
C LEU A 452 13.39 -33.51 -12.29
N ARG A 453 12.77 -34.44 -11.56
CA ARG A 453 11.37 -34.34 -11.09
C ARG A 453 11.15 -33.09 -10.24
N GLN A 454 12.06 -32.80 -9.32
CA GLN A 454 11.96 -31.62 -8.44
C GLN A 454 12.06 -30.30 -9.22
N LYS A 455 12.99 -30.20 -10.18
CA LYS A 455 13.17 -28.98 -11.00
C LYS A 455 11.99 -28.75 -11.95
N ALA A 456 11.38 -29.83 -12.43
CA ALA A 456 10.24 -29.78 -13.35
C ALA A 456 8.89 -29.65 -12.66
N SER A 457 8.83 -29.82 -11.34
CA SER A 457 7.61 -29.65 -10.55
C SER A 457 7.01 -28.27 -10.79
N VAL A 458 5.68 -28.22 -10.82
CA VAL A 458 4.95 -26.98 -11.02
C VAL A 458 5.28 -25.98 -9.92
N LYS A 459 5.42 -24.71 -10.28
CA LYS A 459 5.68 -23.62 -9.33
C LYS A 459 4.36 -22.98 -8.90
N VAL A 460 4.37 -22.30 -7.76
CA VAL A 460 3.23 -21.50 -7.28
C VAL A 460 2.75 -20.54 -8.38
N GLY A 461 1.45 -20.54 -8.67
CA GLY A 461 0.83 -19.71 -9.71
C GLY A 461 0.88 -20.28 -11.12
N GLN A 462 1.50 -21.46 -11.32
CA GLN A 462 1.60 -22.12 -12.63
C GLN A 462 0.79 -23.41 -12.72
N GLY A 463 0.23 -23.88 -11.60
CA GLY A 463 -0.59 -25.08 -11.58
C GLY A 463 -2.02 -24.82 -12.05
N PRO A 464 -2.77 -25.88 -12.38
CA PRO A 464 -4.09 -25.76 -12.99
C PRO A 464 -5.06 -24.86 -12.23
N ILE A 465 -5.06 -24.92 -10.89
CA ILE A 465 -5.94 -24.10 -10.06
C ILE A 465 -5.31 -22.72 -9.83
N THR A 466 -4.02 -22.69 -9.46
CA THR A 466 -3.35 -21.43 -9.11
C THR A 466 -3.19 -20.47 -10.30
N SER A 467 -3.15 -20.97 -11.54
CA SER A 467 -3.08 -20.13 -12.74
C SER A 467 -4.37 -19.35 -13.01
N GLU A 468 -5.51 -19.84 -12.55
CA GLU A 468 -6.82 -19.22 -12.77
C GLU A 468 -7.14 -18.07 -11.80
N LEU A 469 -6.30 -17.89 -10.76
CA LEU A 469 -6.46 -16.78 -9.81
C LEU A 469 -6.24 -15.41 -10.48
N ASP A 470 -5.20 -15.27 -11.31
CA ASP A 470 -4.91 -14.00 -11.99
C ASP A 470 -5.98 -13.61 -13.03
N PRO A 471 -6.45 -14.51 -13.91
CA PRO A 471 -7.61 -14.27 -14.76
C PRO A 471 -8.83 -13.79 -13.96
N ALA A 472 -9.18 -14.48 -12.86
CA ALA A 472 -10.29 -14.09 -12.00
C ALA A 472 -10.11 -12.68 -11.40
N LEU A 473 -8.89 -12.31 -11.00
CA LEU A 473 -8.57 -10.95 -10.56
C LEU A 473 -8.69 -9.92 -11.69
N GLN A 474 -8.22 -10.25 -12.90
CA GLN A 474 -8.28 -9.35 -14.06
C GLN A 474 -9.71 -9.04 -14.49
N GLU A 475 -10.61 -10.03 -14.43
CA GLU A 475 -12.04 -9.83 -14.69
C GLU A 475 -12.70 -8.89 -13.66
N LEU A 476 -12.14 -8.80 -12.46
CA LEU A 476 -12.54 -7.85 -11.41
C LEU A 476 -11.79 -6.51 -11.51
N HIS A 477 -11.04 -6.29 -12.59
CA HIS A 477 -10.16 -5.13 -12.80
C HIS A 477 -9.12 -4.94 -11.68
N VAL A 478 -8.65 -6.04 -11.11
CA VAL A 478 -7.60 -6.07 -10.09
C VAL A 478 -6.32 -6.63 -10.70
N GLN A 479 -5.22 -5.89 -10.55
CA GLN A 479 -3.90 -6.33 -11.01
C GLN A 479 -2.90 -6.33 -9.86
N ARG A 480 -2.19 -7.45 -9.68
CA ARG A 480 -1.11 -7.57 -8.69
C ARG A 480 0.11 -6.77 -9.16
N GLN A 481 0.76 -6.02 -8.28
CA GLN A 481 1.96 -5.28 -8.67
C GLN A 481 3.19 -6.19 -8.71
N ALA A 482 3.72 -6.44 -9.91
CA ALA A 482 4.82 -7.37 -10.17
C ALA A 482 6.11 -7.05 -9.38
N TYR A 483 6.41 -5.77 -9.14
CA TYR A 483 7.66 -5.34 -8.49
C TYR A 483 7.63 -5.31 -6.95
N HIS A 484 6.46 -5.53 -6.35
CA HIS A 484 6.26 -5.43 -4.89
C HIS A 484 5.70 -6.73 -4.31
N SER A 485 6.29 -7.88 -4.66
CA SER A 485 5.89 -9.20 -4.15
C SER A 485 4.41 -9.54 -4.36
N GLY A 486 3.83 -9.07 -5.47
CA GLY A 486 2.41 -9.25 -5.81
C GLY A 486 1.46 -8.39 -4.99
N SER A 487 1.85 -7.15 -4.62
CA SER A 487 1.04 -6.31 -3.73
C SER A 487 -0.27 -5.81 -4.35
N PHE A 488 -1.23 -5.52 -3.48
CA PHE A 488 -2.50 -4.87 -3.80
C PHE A 488 -2.47 -3.40 -3.38
N ILE A 489 -3.29 -2.56 -4.02
CA ILE A 489 -3.55 -1.18 -3.58
C ILE A 489 -4.91 -1.09 -2.88
N GLY A 490 -5.18 0.02 -2.17
CA GLY A 490 -6.40 0.18 -1.36
C GLY A 490 -7.70 -0.09 -2.13
N ASN A 491 -7.79 0.41 -3.38
CA ASN A 491 -8.95 0.16 -4.24
C ASN A 491 -9.12 -1.32 -4.60
N HIS A 492 -8.03 -2.04 -4.86
CA HIS A 492 -8.10 -3.48 -5.14
C HIS A 492 -8.67 -4.23 -3.94
N VAL A 493 -8.17 -3.95 -2.73
CA VAL A 493 -8.66 -4.60 -1.51
C VAL A 493 -10.13 -4.29 -1.26
N ASN A 494 -10.55 -3.04 -1.43
CA ASN A 494 -11.96 -2.68 -1.28
C ASN A 494 -12.87 -3.41 -2.28
N THR A 495 -12.43 -3.57 -3.54
CA THR A 495 -13.15 -4.36 -4.56
C THR A 495 -13.19 -5.84 -4.19
N MET A 496 -12.06 -6.41 -3.76
CA MET A 496 -11.96 -7.84 -3.46
C MET A 496 -12.65 -8.27 -2.17
N LEU A 497 -12.94 -7.34 -1.26
CA LEU A 497 -13.73 -7.57 -0.05
C LEU A 497 -15.25 -7.35 -0.25
N GLN A 498 -15.69 -7.20 -1.50
CA GLN A 498 -17.12 -7.26 -1.84
C GLN A 498 -17.57 -8.71 -2.02
N ASP A 499 -18.82 -8.99 -1.64
CA ASP A 499 -19.36 -10.34 -1.56
C ASP A 499 -19.29 -11.08 -2.91
N GLU A 500 -19.58 -10.39 -4.02
CA GLU A 500 -19.48 -10.97 -5.37
C GLU A 500 -18.04 -11.30 -5.78
N SER A 501 -17.08 -10.44 -5.43
CA SER A 501 -15.65 -10.69 -5.68
C SER A 501 -15.13 -11.88 -4.88
N ILE A 502 -15.53 -12.01 -3.61
CA ILE A 502 -15.16 -13.13 -2.75
C ILE A 502 -15.72 -14.43 -3.30
N LYS A 503 -17.02 -14.46 -3.65
CA LYS A 503 -17.66 -15.63 -4.26
C LYS A 503 -16.95 -16.04 -5.54
N LYS A 504 -16.70 -15.09 -6.45
CA LYS A 504 -16.05 -15.35 -7.73
C LYS A 504 -14.65 -15.92 -7.54
N LEU A 505 -13.82 -15.29 -6.70
CA LEU A 505 -12.45 -15.73 -6.46
C LEU A 505 -12.39 -17.15 -5.87
N THR A 506 -13.26 -17.44 -4.89
CA THR A 506 -13.26 -18.74 -4.20
C THR A 506 -13.93 -19.85 -5.02
N ALA A 507 -14.85 -19.51 -5.93
CA ALA A 507 -15.49 -20.47 -6.82
C ALA A 507 -14.53 -21.04 -7.88
N VAL A 508 -13.46 -20.32 -8.24
CA VAL A 508 -12.41 -20.81 -9.16
C VAL A 508 -11.91 -22.19 -8.73
N ILE A 509 -11.69 -22.37 -7.43
CA ILE A 509 -11.16 -23.59 -6.82
C ILE A 509 -12.05 -24.79 -7.15
N THR A 510 -13.35 -24.63 -6.97
CA THR A 510 -14.33 -25.71 -7.21
C THR A 510 -14.63 -25.90 -8.68
N SER A 511 -14.62 -24.83 -9.50
CA SER A 511 -14.86 -24.91 -10.94
C SER A 511 -13.79 -25.76 -11.60
N VAL A 512 -12.52 -25.36 -11.46
CA VAL A 512 -11.39 -26.04 -12.11
C VAL A 512 -11.32 -27.52 -11.71
N VAL A 513 -11.50 -27.83 -10.43
CA VAL A 513 -11.44 -29.22 -9.96
C VAL A 513 -12.62 -30.05 -10.46
N THR A 514 -13.81 -29.46 -10.57
CA THR A 514 -14.99 -30.17 -11.13
C THR A 514 -14.83 -30.38 -12.62
N ASP A 515 -14.39 -29.35 -13.36
CA ASP A 515 -14.16 -29.40 -14.81
C ASP A 515 -13.11 -30.44 -15.20
N ILE A 516 -12.09 -30.63 -14.34
CA ILE A 516 -11.09 -31.69 -14.49
C ILE A 516 -11.71 -33.06 -14.21
N MET A 517 -12.49 -33.21 -13.13
CA MET A 517 -13.08 -34.51 -12.77
C MET A 517 -14.19 -34.98 -13.71
N GLU A 518 -14.92 -34.08 -14.37
CA GLU A 518 -15.89 -34.45 -15.41
C GLU A 518 -15.23 -35.01 -16.68
N ARG A 519 -13.94 -34.72 -16.90
CA ARG A 519 -13.18 -35.18 -18.07
C ARG A 519 -12.37 -36.45 -17.80
N TYR A 520 -12.07 -36.74 -16.54
CA TYR A 520 -11.20 -37.85 -16.14
C TYR A 520 -11.82 -38.59 -14.93
N ASP A 521 -12.52 -39.69 -15.21
CA ASP A 521 -13.25 -40.47 -14.21
C ASP A 521 -12.34 -41.15 -13.16
N ASP A 522 -11.07 -41.40 -13.51
CA ASP A 522 -10.09 -42.11 -12.67
C ASP A 522 -9.31 -41.19 -11.71
N LEU A 523 -9.60 -39.87 -11.73
CA LEU A 523 -9.01 -38.95 -10.78
C LEU A 523 -9.54 -39.17 -9.35
N PRO A 524 -8.73 -38.97 -8.30
CA PRO A 524 -9.14 -39.28 -6.94
C PRO A 524 -10.35 -38.45 -6.52
N LEU A 525 -11.44 -39.15 -6.21
CA LEU A 525 -12.67 -38.57 -5.64
C LEU A 525 -12.41 -37.73 -4.36
N THR A 526 -11.27 -37.90 -3.71
CA THR A 526 -10.85 -37.15 -2.52
C THR A 526 -10.44 -35.69 -2.81
N LEU A 527 -10.17 -35.33 -4.07
CA LEU A 527 -9.78 -33.98 -4.47
C LEU A 527 -10.96 -33.00 -4.42
N VAL A 528 -12.15 -33.38 -4.87
CA VAL A 528 -13.36 -32.52 -4.83
C VAL A 528 -13.73 -32.10 -3.41
N PRO A 529 -13.85 -33.02 -2.42
CA PRO A 529 -14.11 -32.65 -1.03
C PRO A 529 -13.05 -31.70 -0.48
N LYS A 530 -11.76 -31.94 -0.75
CA LYS A 530 -10.67 -31.07 -0.31
C LYS A 530 -10.76 -29.67 -0.95
N ALA A 531 -11.05 -29.59 -2.24
CA ALA A 531 -11.22 -28.34 -2.95
C ALA A 531 -12.41 -27.53 -2.43
N ARG A 532 -13.55 -28.20 -2.18
CA ARG A 532 -14.75 -27.59 -1.57
C ARG A 532 -14.48 -27.07 -0.17
N GLU A 533 -13.82 -27.86 0.68
CA GLU A 533 -13.44 -27.45 2.03
C GLU A 533 -12.50 -26.24 2.01
N THR A 534 -11.49 -26.26 1.14
CA THR A 534 -10.55 -25.14 0.95
C THR A 534 -11.27 -23.87 0.48
N ALA A 535 -12.15 -23.99 -0.52
CA ALA A 535 -12.95 -22.87 -1.02
C ALA A 535 -13.85 -22.28 0.08
N GLN A 536 -14.55 -23.13 0.84
CA GLN A 536 -15.41 -22.69 1.95
C GLN A 536 -14.62 -22.01 3.06
N LYS A 537 -13.48 -22.58 3.47
CA LYS A 537 -12.57 -22.01 4.47
C LYS A 537 -12.14 -20.59 4.10
N TYR A 538 -11.64 -20.41 2.87
CA TYR A 538 -11.15 -19.10 2.44
C TYR A 538 -12.26 -18.11 2.16
N ARG A 539 -13.41 -18.56 1.65
CA ARG A 539 -14.62 -17.73 1.53
C ARG A 539 -15.02 -17.17 2.89
N GLN A 540 -15.12 -18.02 3.92
CA GLN A 540 -15.49 -17.58 5.26
C GLN A 540 -14.44 -16.66 5.89
N LEU A 541 -13.14 -16.93 5.70
CA LEU A 541 -12.06 -16.02 6.12
C LEU A 541 -12.19 -14.63 5.50
N PHE A 542 -12.43 -14.57 4.18
CA PHE A 542 -12.59 -13.29 3.48
C PHE A 542 -13.87 -12.57 3.89
N GLU A 543 -15.00 -13.28 4.06
CA GLU A 543 -16.28 -12.69 4.49
C GLU A 543 -16.17 -12.11 5.92
N LEU A 544 -15.57 -12.85 6.86
CA LEU A 544 -15.32 -12.37 8.22
C LEU A 544 -14.39 -11.15 8.24
N PHE A 545 -13.32 -11.18 7.44
CA PHE A 545 -12.42 -10.04 7.34
C PHE A 545 -13.08 -8.83 6.63
N ALA A 546 -13.90 -9.07 5.61
CA ALA A 546 -14.67 -8.03 4.92
C ALA A 546 -15.63 -7.34 5.89
N SER A 547 -16.27 -8.09 6.80
CA SER A 547 -17.11 -7.54 7.87
C SER A 547 -16.33 -6.57 8.76
N CYS A 548 -15.12 -6.97 9.18
CA CYS A 548 -14.23 -6.09 9.94
C CYS A 548 -13.88 -4.83 9.15
N HIS A 549 -13.39 -5.00 7.91
CA HIS A 549 -12.95 -3.91 7.05
C HIS A 549 -14.06 -2.88 6.84
N LYS A 550 -15.28 -3.30 6.46
CA LYS A 550 -16.43 -2.42 6.22
C LYS A 550 -16.77 -1.57 7.46
N LYS A 551 -16.59 -2.13 8.67
CA LYS A 551 -16.92 -1.45 9.94
C LYS A 551 -15.87 -0.45 10.42
N TYR A 552 -14.57 -0.64 10.13
CA TYR A 552 -13.54 0.32 10.58
C TYR A 552 -13.01 1.25 9.50
N SER A 553 -13.12 0.92 8.20
CA SER A 553 -12.40 1.64 7.13
C SER A 553 -13.07 2.95 6.70
N HIS A 554 -14.30 3.22 7.13
CA HIS A 554 -15.05 4.42 6.76
C HIS A 554 -14.62 5.67 7.55
N ALA A 555 -15.00 6.85 7.07
CA ALA A 555 -14.78 8.14 7.74
C ALA A 555 -15.95 8.62 8.62
N GLY A 556 -17.04 7.83 8.69
CA GLY A 556 -18.21 8.14 9.52
C GLY A 556 -17.95 8.09 11.02
N GLN A 557 -18.82 8.75 11.76
CA GLN A 557 -18.90 8.70 13.23
C GLN A 557 -19.32 7.32 13.71
N MET A 558 -18.91 6.95 14.92
CA MET A 558 -19.26 5.67 15.53
C MET A 558 -19.75 5.87 16.97
N ASP A 559 -20.89 5.26 17.28
CA ASP A 559 -21.42 5.13 18.63
C ASP A 559 -20.96 3.82 19.29
N ASP A 560 -21.29 3.63 20.58
CA ASP A 560 -20.86 2.45 21.33
C ASP A 560 -21.39 1.15 20.70
N SER A 561 -22.62 1.13 20.18
CA SER A 561 -23.20 -0.04 19.51
C SER A 561 -22.40 -0.44 18.27
N ALA A 562 -22.10 0.51 17.38
CA ALA A 562 -21.30 0.25 16.18
C ALA A 562 -19.87 -0.22 16.53
N ILE A 563 -19.30 0.29 17.62
CA ILE A 563 -17.97 -0.10 18.10
C ILE A 563 -17.98 -1.53 18.66
N ASP A 564 -19.02 -1.91 19.40
CA ASP A 564 -19.16 -3.25 19.97
C ASP A 564 -19.40 -4.30 18.88
N GLU A 565 -20.16 -3.95 17.84
CA GLU A 565 -20.28 -4.78 16.63
C GLU A 565 -18.94 -4.96 15.91
N LEU A 566 -18.12 -3.91 15.82
CA LEU A 566 -16.77 -4.00 15.26
C LEU A 566 -15.90 -4.96 16.09
N GLY A 567 -15.94 -4.85 17.42
CA GLY A 567 -15.26 -5.78 18.31
C GLY A 567 -15.70 -7.22 18.12
N THR A 568 -17.01 -7.46 17.99
CA THR A 568 -17.58 -8.79 17.73
C THR A 568 -17.09 -9.36 16.40
N ALA A 569 -17.08 -8.54 15.34
CA ALA A 569 -16.59 -8.96 14.02
C ALA A 569 -15.10 -9.32 14.05
N ILE A 570 -14.28 -8.53 14.74
CA ILE A 570 -12.84 -8.79 14.91
C ILE A 570 -12.61 -10.08 15.67
N THR A 571 -13.32 -10.31 16.78
CA THR A 571 -13.24 -11.55 17.55
C THR A 571 -13.62 -12.75 16.70
N ALA A 572 -14.73 -12.68 15.94
CA ALA A 572 -15.16 -13.76 15.07
C ALA A 572 -14.11 -14.10 14.00
N PHE A 573 -13.52 -13.07 13.36
CA PHE A 573 -12.44 -13.25 12.38
C PHE A 573 -11.20 -13.90 13.01
N MET A 574 -10.73 -13.38 14.15
CA MET A 574 -9.50 -13.84 14.80
C MET A 574 -9.65 -15.26 15.36
N THR A 575 -10.81 -15.60 15.94
CA THR A 575 -11.12 -16.96 16.40
C THR A 575 -11.11 -17.94 15.23
N TYR A 576 -11.83 -17.62 14.14
CA TYR A 576 -11.87 -18.49 12.96
C TYR A 576 -10.49 -18.64 12.29
N TYR A 577 -9.70 -17.56 12.24
CA TYR A 577 -8.33 -17.60 11.72
C TYR A 577 -7.44 -18.55 12.52
N ARG A 578 -7.45 -18.46 13.85
CA ARG A 578 -6.67 -19.35 14.71
C ARG A 578 -7.13 -20.81 14.63
N GLU A 579 -8.45 -21.04 14.51
CA GLU A 579 -9.01 -22.39 14.36
C GLU A 579 -8.63 -23.05 13.02
N LYS A 580 -8.78 -22.31 11.90
CA LYS A 580 -8.57 -22.87 10.55
C LYS A 580 -7.14 -22.76 10.03
N VAL A 581 -6.29 -21.98 10.70
CA VAL A 581 -4.88 -21.79 10.35
C VAL A 581 -4.01 -21.93 11.61
N PRO A 582 -4.00 -23.12 12.27
CA PRO A 582 -3.35 -23.30 13.58
C PRO A 582 -1.83 -23.08 13.56
N ASN A 583 -1.17 -23.38 12.43
CA ASN A 583 0.26 -23.13 12.23
C ASN A 583 0.53 -21.75 11.59
N GLY A 584 -0.51 -20.92 11.46
CA GLY A 584 -0.44 -19.61 10.81
C GLY A 584 0.18 -18.56 11.72
N SER A 585 1.12 -17.77 11.17
CA SER A 585 1.64 -16.62 11.91
C SER A 585 0.59 -15.53 12.10
N VAL A 586 0.56 -14.87 13.25
CA VAL A 586 -0.21 -13.64 13.46
C VAL A 586 0.71 -12.43 13.25
N PRO A 587 0.65 -11.72 12.10
CA PRO A 587 1.47 -10.55 11.87
C PRO A 587 1.05 -9.38 12.77
N ILE A 588 1.94 -8.39 12.93
CA ILE A 588 1.65 -7.18 13.70
C ILE A 588 0.35 -6.47 13.28
N LYS A 589 -0.03 -6.56 12.01
CA LYS A 589 -1.28 -5.99 11.48
C LYS A 589 -2.54 -6.66 12.02
N MET A 590 -2.50 -7.97 12.25
CA MET A 590 -3.59 -8.70 12.92
C MET A 590 -3.63 -8.36 14.41
N HIS A 591 -2.46 -8.25 15.07
CA HIS A 591 -2.40 -7.78 16.45
C HIS A 591 -2.97 -6.35 16.60
N MET A 592 -2.64 -5.43 15.68
CA MET A 592 -3.22 -4.08 15.65
C MET A 592 -4.74 -4.13 15.49
N LEU A 593 -5.25 -4.95 14.57
CA LEU A 593 -6.68 -5.16 14.37
C LEU A 593 -7.35 -5.62 15.67
N GLU A 594 -6.80 -6.65 16.30
CA GLU A 594 -7.38 -7.31 17.48
C GLU A 594 -7.34 -6.43 18.74
N HIS A 595 -6.22 -5.78 19.02
CA HIS A 595 -6.00 -5.15 20.32
C HIS A 595 -6.04 -3.62 20.30
N HIS A 596 -5.87 -2.96 19.15
CA HIS A 596 -5.68 -1.50 19.10
C HIS A 596 -6.75 -0.76 18.29
N VAL A 597 -7.43 -1.41 17.34
CA VAL A 597 -8.50 -0.77 16.54
C VAL A 597 -9.68 -0.36 17.42
N VAL A 598 -10.26 -1.27 18.19
CA VAL A 598 -11.44 -0.97 19.03
C VAL A 598 -11.12 0.10 20.08
N PRO A 599 -10.02 0.04 20.86
CA PRO A 599 -9.66 1.11 21.78
C PRO A 599 -9.47 2.47 21.10
N CYS A 600 -8.82 2.51 19.94
CA CYS A 600 -8.63 3.73 19.16
C CYS A 600 -9.98 4.34 18.74
N VAL A 601 -10.85 3.55 18.11
CA VAL A 601 -12.16 4.01 17.64
C VAL A 601 -13.05 4.42 18.82
N ARG A 602 -13.02 3.68 19.93
CA ARG A 602 -13.79 4.00 21.13
C ARG A 602 -13.36 5.33 21.75
N LYS A 603 -12.07 5.63 21.73
CA LYS A 603 -11.54 6.90 22.22
C LYS A 603 -11.92 8.07 21.31
N TRP A 604 -11.77 7.90 19.99
CA TRP A 604 -11.88 9.02 19.04
C TRP A 604 -13.24 9.14 18.36
N ARG A 605 -14.12 8.13 18.45
CA ARG A 605 -15.52 8.14 17.97
C ARG A 605 -15.69 8.25 16.45
N PHE A 606 -14.66 7.91 15.69
CA PHE A 606 -14.72 7.83 14.23
C PHE A 606 -14.11 6.53 13.73
N GLY A 607 -14.60 6.03 12.60
CA GLY A 607 -13.91 4.99 11.85
C GLY A 607 -12.51 5.44 11.45
N LEU A 608 -11.58 4.49 11.30
CA LEU A 608 -10.18 4.77 10.98
C LEU A 608 -10.00 5.47 9.63
N GLY A 609 -11.00 5.40 8.74
CA GLY A 609 -11.00 6.19 7.50
C GLY A 609 -11.07 7.69 7.71
N PHE A 610 -11.51 8.18 8.88
CA PHE A 610 -11.51 9.60 9.23
C PHE A 610 -10.11 10.10 9.59
N LEU A 611 -9.38 9.30 10.36
CA LEU A 611 -8.00 9.59 10.77
C LEU A 611 -6.96 9.06 9.77
N GLY A 612 -7.37 8.28 8.77
CA GLY A 612 -6.50 7.55 7.85
C GLY A 612 -5.61 8.42 6.95
N GLU A 613 -4.63 7.79 6.31
CA GLU A 613 -3.55 8.46 5.56
C GLU A 613 -3.87 8.76 4.09
N GLN A 614 -5.11 8.52 3.62
CA GLN A 614 -5.44 8.56 2.19
C GLN A 614 -5.11 9.92 1.53
N GLY A 615 -5.22 11.02 2.26
CA GLY A 615 -4.85 12.33 1.73
C GLY A 615 -3.34 12.50 1.51
N LEU A 616 -2.49 11.86 2.33
CA LEU A 616 -1.03 11.81 2.14
C LEU A 616 -0.69 11.00 0.88
N GLU A 617 -1.34 9.86 0.67
CA GLU A 617 -1.12 9.04 -0.53
C GLU A 617 -1.49 9.78 -1.82
N GLN A 618 -2.64 10.47 -1.82
CA GLN A 618 -3.10 11.26 -2.98
C GLN A 618 -2.17 12.43 -3.33
N VAL A 619 -1.48 12.97 -2.32
CA VAL A 619 -0.52 14.07 -2.51
C VAL A 619 0.66 13.66 -3.38
N HIS A 620 1.08 12.38 -3.41
CA HIS A 620 2.15 11.96 -4.32
C HIS A 620 1.79 12.14 -5.79
N ALA A 621 0.58 11.73 -6.17
CA ALA A 621 0.09 11.92 -7.53
C ALA A 621 -0.01 13.41 -7.89
N LEU A 622 -0.43 14.24 -6.93
CA LEU A 622 -0.48 15.70 -7.09
C LEU A 622 0.93 16.28 -7.30
N PHE A 623 1.91 15.92 -6.47
CA PHE A 623 3.28 16.40 -6.61
C PHE A 623 3.95 15.94 -7.90
N ASN A 624 3.66 14.72 -8.37
CA ASN A 624 4.11 14.27 -9.68
C ASN A 624 3.56 15.17 -10.81
N ASN A 625 2.29 15.60 -10.70
CA ASN A 625 1.71 16.53 -11.68
C ASN A 625 2.35 17.92 -11.57
N ILE A 626 2.45 18.48 -10.36
CA ILE A 626 3.09 19.79 -10.14
C ILE A 626 4.55 19.76 -10.63
N GLY A 627 5.28 18.67 -10.38
CA GLY A 627 6.66 18.46 -10.82
C GLY A 627 6.84 18.52 -12.34
N ARG A 628 5.82 18.11 -13.13
CA ARG A 628 5.81 18.30 -14.58
C ARG A 628 5.70 19.77 -14.96
N THR A 629 4.91 20.56 -14.23
CA THR A 629 4.74 22.01 -14.47
C THR A 629 5.98 22.83 -14.13
N THR A 630 6.78 22.36 -13.15
CA THR A 630 8.03 22.99 -12.70
C THR A 630 9.28 22.39 -13.34
N SER A 631 9.12 21.39 -14.23
CA SER A 631 10.23 20.66 -14.87
C SER A 631 11.23 21.55 -15.62
N GLY A 632 10.76 22.70 -16.15
CA GLY A 632 11.62 23.66 -16.85
C GLY A 632 12.53 24.51 -15.96
N ILE A 633 12.48 24.35 -14.63
CA ILE A 633 13.39 25.02 -13.70
C ILE A 633 14.65 24.15 -13.55
N ALA A 634 15.80 24.67 -14.00
CA ALA A 634 17.06 23.92 -14.04
C ALA A 634 17.67 23.69 -12.64
N ASP A 635 17.67 24.69 -11.76
CA ASP A 635 18.17 24.54 -10.40
C ASP A 635 17.22 23.64 -9.58
N PRO A 636 17.69 22.48 -9.08
CA PRO A 636 16.84 21.54 -8.37
C PRO A 636 16.28 22.10 -7.05
N VAL A 637 16.99 23.05 -6.41
CA VAL A 637 16.52 23.70 -5.17
C VAL A 637 15.37 24.66 -5.49
N ALA A 638 15.55 25.57 -6.46
CA ALA A 638 14.49 26.45 -6.93
C ALA A 638 13.28 25.67 -7.49
N LYS A 639 13.52 24.54 -8.16
CA LYS A 639 12.46 23.65 -8.66
C LYS A 639 11.63 23.09 -7.51
N LEU A 640 12.27 22.54 -6.48
CA LEU A 640 11.56 21.98 -5.34
C LEU A 640 10.79 23.06 -4.56
N ASN A 641 11.41 24.23 -4.37
CA ASN A 641 10.74 25.39 -3.76
C ASN A 641 9.50 25.82 -4.55
N SER A 642 9.62 25.95 -5.88
CA SER A 642 8.47 26.30 -6.74
C SER A 642 7.39 25.22 -6.72
N THR A 643 7.76 23.96 -6.51
CA THR A 643 6.83 22.83 -6.42
C THR A 643 6.03 22.93 -5.11
N LEU A 644 6.71 23.14 -3.98
CA LEU A 644 6.08 23.37 -2.68
C LEU A 644 5.18 24.61 -2.69
N LYS A 645 5.64 25.73 -3.25
CA LYS A 645 4.81 26.96 -3.36
C LYS A 645 3.56 26.76 -4.20
N ASN A 646 3.65 26.05 -5.33
CA ASN A 646 2.46 25.73 -6.14
C ASN A 646 1.47 24.87 -5.34
N HIS A 647 1.95 23.90 -4.57
CA HIS A 647 1.11 23.09 -3.68
C HIS A 647 0.39 23.95 -2.64
N LEU A 648 1.14 24.76 -1.89
CA LEU A 648 0.60 25.63 -0.84
C LEU A 648 -0.49 26.60 -1.35
N ILE A 649 -0.31 27.13 -2.56
CA ILE A 649 -1.33 27.98 -3.20
C ILE A 649 -2.60 27.17 -3.51
N GLY A 650 -2.46 25.95 -4.04
CA GLY A 650 -3.60 25.13 -4.48
C GLY A 650 -4.43 24.55 -3.35
N VAL A 651 -3.84 24.41 -2.16
CA VAL A 651 -4.54 23.95 -0.95
C VAL A 651 -4.99 25.10 -0.03
N SER A 652 -4.78 26.36 -0.45
CA SER A 652 -5.24 27.52 0.31
C SER A 652 -6.78 27.58 0.28
N PRO A 653 -7.48 27.64 1.43
CA PRO A 653 -8.96 27.61 1.47
C PRO A 653 -9.63 28.79 0.74
N ASP A 654 -8.93 29.91 0.59
CA ASP A 654 -9.41 31.18 0.05
C ASP A 654 -8.83 31.51 -1.34
N HIS A 655 -8.17 30.55 -2.02
CA HIS A 655 -7.65 30.84 -3.36
C HIS A 655 -8.81 31.15 -4.32
N THR A 656 -8.79 32.34 -4.90
CA THR A 656 -9.87 32.86 -5.73
C THR A 656 -9.85 32.25 -7.13
N GLY A 657 -11.04 31.95 -7.66
CA GLY A 657 -11.19 31.54 -9.06
C GLY A 657 -10.89 30.06 -9.35
N GLY A 658 -11.10 29.18 -8.36
CA GLY A 658 -10.93 27.74 -8.51
C GLY A 658 -11.55 27.20 -9.79
N VAL A 659 -10.79 26.39 -10.53
CA VAL A 659 -11.30 25.77 -11.76
C VAL A 659 -12.27 24.64 -11.37
N PRO A 660 -13.52 24.64 -11.88
CA PRO A 660 -14.46 23.56 -11.60
C PRO A 660 -13.87 22.21 -12.02
N ASP A 661 -14.09 21.18 -11.21
CA ASP A 661 -13.71 19.82 -11.59
C ASP A 661 -14.37 19.43 -12.93
N PRO A 662 -13.64 18.74 -13.83
CA PRO A 662 -14.21 18.31 -15.09
C PRO A 662 -15.39 17.36 -14.84
N VAL A 663 -16.55 17.66 -15.42
CA VAL A 663 -17.73 16.79 -15.34
C VAL A 663 -17.40 15.47 -16.04
N PRO A 664 -17.44 14.32 -15.33
CA PRO A 664 -17.18 13.03 -15.95
C PRO A 664 -18.17 12.81 -17.10
N ARG A 665 -17.68 12.50 -18.30
CA ARG A 665 -18.56 12.08 -19.39
C ARG A 665 -19.37 10.88 -18.89
N LYS A 666 -20.70 11.00 -18.86
CA LYS A 666 -21.59 9.85 -18.61
C LYS A 666 -21.21 8.78 -19.64
N LYS A 667 -20.58 7.70 -19.19
CA LYS A 667 -20.42 6.51 -20.03
C LYS A 667 -21.84 6.12 -20.43
N ARG A 668 -22.12 6.03 -21.74
CA ARG A 668 -23.35 5.37 -22.21
C ARG A 668 -23.34 3.99 -21.56
N LYS A 669 -24.38 3.68 -20.79
CA LYS A 669 -24.67 2.29 -20.48
C LYS A 669 -24.98 1.66 -21.84
N GLU A 670 -24.08 0.84 -22.34
CA GLU A 670 -24.46 -0.15 -23.34
C GLU A 670 -25.42 -1.08 -22.60
N ASN A 671 -26.65 -1.13 -23.10
CA ASN A 671 -27.71 -2.02 -22.61
C ASN A 671 -27.38 -3.47 -22.96
#